data_AF-A0A0M1JSS4-F1
#
_entry.id   AF-A0A0M1JSS4-F1
#
_cell.length_a   1.000
_cell.length_b   1.000
_cell.length_c   1.000
_cell.angle_alpha   90.00
_cell.angle_beta   90.00
_cell.angle_gamma   90.00
#
_symmetry.space_group_name_H-M   'P 1'
#
loop_
_entity.id
_entity.type
_entity.pdbx_description
1 polymer ?
#
loop_
_entity_poly.entity_id
_entity_poly.type
_entity_poly.pdbx_seq_one_letter_code
_entity_poly.pdbx_strand_id
1 'polypeptide(L)'
;MSSDIRILMCPPHHYEVDYVINPWMEGNIHKSSRDRATEQWEGLYKVLKEHAIVDLVEPQQGWPDMVFTANAGVVLGQVAVVSRFFHKERQGEEPYFKDWFQKQGYTVYELPKDLPFEGAGDALLDRGGNWLWAGYGFRSELDSHSYLAKWLDIEVVSLQLVDERFYHLDTCFCPLTGGYLLYYPPAFDFYSNRIIEMRVPAEKRIAIQEADAVKFACNAVNIGHTVVMNQVSNDLKQQLAKVGFQVIETPLNEFIKAGGAAKCLTLRSTEPIQVEHHANVPVESRIIRLEGHLLDSGLMNRALDKIVEGGGSFQVLSFQLGEQRQSTSKAEVKVSAPSHGMMEEIVSQLINLGAVNLPQDERDAKLQPVLQNGVAPDDFYVTTIYPTEVRVHGQWIRLQNQRMDGAIAITHTAEGPVARCKLLRDLEVGEDVVVDVQGIRTVRKPETRDSKQEFSFMSGSVSSERRVELVVEQVAWELRQVRDRGGKVVVTAGPVVIHTGGGEHLAKLIREGYVQALLGGNAIAVHDIEQSLMGTSLGVDMKRGVAVRGGHRHHLKVINSIRRCGSIAAAVDQGLLTRGIFYECVKNNVPFSLAGSIRDDGPLPDTQMDLIKAQAEYTHLLKNTDMILMLSSMLHSIGVGNMTPAGVKMVCVDINPAVVTKLSDRGSVESTGVVTDVGLFLSLLVQQLDKLTQPYNLTTTV
;
A
#
# COMPACT_ATOMS: atom_id res chain seq x y z
N MET A 1 -15.84 35.87 15.63
CA MET A 1 -14.64 36.37 16.34
C MET A 1 -13.57 35.31 16.14
N SER A 2 -12.46 35.62 15.47
CA SER A 2 -11.36 34.65 15.31
C SER A 2 -10.80 34.35 16.69
N SER A 3 -11.03 33.15 17.21
CA SER A 3 -10.40 32.71 18.45
C SER A 3 -8.89 32.69 18.25
N ASP A 4 -8.13 33.31 19.16
CA ASP A 4 -6.66 33.24 19.15
C ASP A 4 -6.21 31.77 19.19
N ILE A 5 -5.21 31.42 18.37
CA ILE A 5 -4.64 30.07 18.34
C ILE A 5 -3.89 29.83 19.65
N ARG A 6 -4.23 28.75 20.36
CA ARG A 6 -3.55 28.29 21.58
C ARG A 6 -2.87 26.95 21.34
N ILE A 7 -1.65 26.82 21.86
CA ILE A 7 -0.81 25.62 21.78
C ILE A 7 -0.39 25.23 23.19
N LEU A 8 -0.61 23.98 23.56
CA LEU A 8 -0.05 23.37 24.78
C LEU A 8 1.36 22.85 24.49
N MET A 9 2.29 23.11 25.40
CA MET A 9 3.64 22.53 25.44
C MET A 9 3.99 22.08 26.86
N CYS A 10 5.09 21.33 27.02
CA CYS A 10 5.62 20.92 28.32
C CYS A 10 7.14 21.15 28.36
N PRO A 11 7.68 21.88 29.35
CA PRO A 11 9.11 22.15 29.45
C PRO A 11 9.95 20.89 29.72
N PRO A 12 11.19 20.77 29.19
CA PRO A 12 12.01 19.57 29.27
C PRO A 12 12.77 19.41 30.60
N HIS A 13 12.21 19.86 31.73
CA HIS A 13 12.91 19.85 33.03
C HIS A 13 13.33 18.45 33.49
N HIS A 14 12.55 17.43 33.11
CA HIS A 14 12.77 16.02 33.43
C HIS A 14 13.00 15.17 32.17
N TYR A 15 13.32 15.81 31.03
CA TYR A 15 13.54 15.10 29.78
C TYR A 15 14.84 14.27 29.83
N GLU A 16 14.73 13.03 29.38
CA GLU A 16 15.80 12.05 29.19
C GLU A 16 15.30 10.96 28.22
N VAL A 17 16.20 10.23 27.56
CA VAL A 17 15.84 8.94 26.95
C VAL A 17 16.12 7.84 27.97
N ASP A 18 15.08 7.41 28.70
CA ASP A 18 15.20 6.41 29.78
C ASP A 18 14.95 4.96 29.31
N TYR A 19 14.31 4.79 28.17
CA TYR A 19 13.85 3.50 27.65
C TYR A 19 13.80 3.52 26.11
N VAL A 20 13.46 2.37 25.52
CA VAL A 20 13.25 2.23 24.07
C VAL A 20 11.84 1.70 23.81
N ILE A 21 11.01 2.54 23.20
CA ILE A 21 9.63 2.19 22.78
C ILE A 21 9.36 2.58 21.31
N ASN A 22 10.41 2.99 20.59
CA ASN A 22 10.40 3.24 19.16
C ASN A 22 11.83 3.09 18.60
N PRO A 23 12.00 2.92 17.27
CA PRO A 23 13.32 2.71 16.66
C PRO A 23 14.31 3.85 16.83
N TRP A 24 13.86 5.10 17.05
CA TRP A 24 14.75 6.26 17.20
C TRP A 24 15.44 6.30 18.56
N MET A 25 14.79 5.75 19.59
CA MET A 25 15.36 5.63 20.93
C MET A 25 16.46 4.57 21.02
N GLU A 26 16.51 3.62 20.08
CA GLU A 26 17.49 2.54 20.07
C GLU A 26 18.92 3.11 20.05
N GLY A 27 19.74 2.66 21.00
CA GLY A 27 21.10 3.17 21.17
C GLY A 27 21.22 4.61 21.69
N ASN A 28 20.13 5.29 22.06
CA ASN A 28 20.11 6.66 22.59
C ASN A 28 19.82 6.79 24.09
N ILE A 29 19.59 5.68 24.81
CA ILE A 29 19.40 5.68 26.27
C ILE A 29 20.52 6.47 26.97
N HIS A 30 20.12 7.44 27.80
CA HIS A 30 21.00 8.35 28.55
C HIS A 30 22.04 9.11 27.69
N LYS A 31 21.78 9.29 26.39
CA LYS A 31 22.60 10.11 25.48
C LYS A 31 21.98 11.47 25.16
N SER A 32 20.89 11.83 25.83
CA SER A 32 20.30 13.16 25.80
C SER A 32 21.18 14.17 26.54
N SER A 33 21.35 15.37 25.97
CA SER A 33 21.93 16.51 26.68
C SER A 33 20.80 17.44 27.13
N ARG A 34 20.53 17.48 28.44
CA ARG A 34 19.42 18.27 28.98
C ARG A 34 19.58 19.78 28.73
N ASP A 35 20.81 20.29 28.79
CA ASP A 35 21.10 21.70 28.49
C ASP A 35 20.76 22.03 27.03
N ARG A 36 21.19 21.18 26.08
CA ARG A 36 20.87 21.36 24.66
C ARG A 36 19.39 21.14 24.37
N ALA A 37 18.73 20.20 25.05
CA ALA A 37 17.29 19.99 24.93
C ALA A 37 16.51 21.23 25.42
N THR A 38 16.95 21.84 26.51
CA THR A 38 16.37 23.08 27.04
C THR A 38 16.54 24.23 26.06
N GLU A 39 17.75 24.44 25.54
CA GLU A 39 18.04 25.47 24.52
C GLU A 39 17.18 25.29 23.26
N GLN A 40 17.09 24.07 22.74
CA GLN A 40 16.32 23.74 21.54
C GLN A 40 14.81 23.91 21.75
N TRP A 41 14.30 23.47 22.90
CA TRP A 41 12.90 23.64 23.27
C TRP A 41 12.54 25.12 23.45
N GLU A 42 13.40 25.90 24.09
CA GLU A 42 13.21 27.35 24.22
C GLU A 42 13.20 28.06 22.87
N GLY A 43 14.04 27.61 21.93
CA GLY A 43 14.04 28.11 20.55
C GLY A 43 12.66 27.93 19.89
N LEU A 44 12.12 26.72 19.94
CA LEU A 44 10.77 26.43 19.44
C LEU A 44 9.70 27.25 20.17
N TYR A 45 9.74 27.28 21.51
CA TYR A 45 8.79 28.01 22.34
C TYR A 45 8.76 29.51 22.03
N LYS A 46 9.93 30.13 21.83
CA LYS A 46 10.04 31.56 21.47
C LYS A 46 9.43 31.82 20.09
N VAL A 47 9.77 31.02 19.08
CA VAL A 47 9.20 31.13 17.72
C VAL A 47 7.68 30.98 17.76
N LEU A 48 7.15 29.98 18.47
CA LEU A 48 5.70 29.77 18.53
C LEU A 48 4.97 30.92 19.25
N LYS A 49 5.58 31.49 20.30
CA LYS A 49 5.00 32.64 21.02
C LYS A 49 4.88 33.91 20.18
N GLU A 50 5.64 34.04 19.10
CA GLU A 50 5.51 35.16 18.15
C GLU A 50 4.24 35.03 17.30
N HIS A 51 3.64 33.83 17.23
CA HIS A 51 2.54 33.52 16.31
C HIS A 51 1.28 32.97 16.99
N ALA A 52 1.37 32.50 18.24
CA ALA A 52 0.27 31.90 18.98
C ALA A 52 0.43 32.08 20.50
N ILE A 53 -0.66 31.85 21.23
CA ILE A 53 -0.62 31.74 22.68
C ILE A 53 -0.08 30.35 23.04
N VAL A 54 0.90 30.28 23.93
CA VAL A 54 1.46 29.01 24.39
C VAL A 54 1.16 28.79 25.87
N ASP A 55 0.38 27.75 26.15
CA ASP A 55 0.12 27.22 27.49
C ASP A 55 1.14 26.14 27.85
N LEU A 56 1.40 25.98 29.15
CA LEU A 56 2.33 24.97 29.65
C LEU A 56 1.63 24.02 30.62
N VAL A 57 1.91 22.73 30.48
CA VAL A 57 1.66 21.73 31.53
C VAL A 57 2.91 21.59 32.40
N GLU A 58 2.71 21.29 33.69
CA GLU A 58 3.80 21.10 34.64
C GLU A 58 4.51 19.75 34.37
N PRO A 59 5.83 19.76 34.11
CA PRO A 59 6.57 18.54 33.85
C PRO A 59 6.67 17.69 35.11
N GLN A 60 6.62 16.37 34.97
CA GLN A 60 6.63 15.43 36.10
C GLN A 60 7.87 14.54 36.08
N GLN A 61 8.47 14.34 37.25
CA GLN A 61 9.62 13.45 37.37
C GLN A 61 9.20 12.00 37.11
N GLY A 62 10.03 11.27 36.35
CA GLY A 62 9.77 9.88 35.95
C GLY A 62 8.93 9.72 34.69
N TRP A 63 8.46 10.81 34.09
CA TRP A 63 7.68 10.82 32.85
C TRP A 63 8.36 11.74 31.81
N PRO A 64 9.55 11.34 31.30
CA PRO A 64 10.38 12.20 30.45
C PRO A 64 9.68 12.61 29.15
N ASP A 65 8.82 11.76 28.62
CA ASP A 65 8.09 11.95 27.37
C ASP A 65 6.88 12.88 27.49
N MET A 66 6.57 13.43 28.69
CA MET A 66 5.52 14.46 28.85
C MET A 66 5.78 15.71 28.01
N VAL A 67 7.02 15.94 27.56
CA VAL A 67 7.38 16.99 26.60
C VAL A 67 6.60 16.86 25.29
N PHE A 68 6.23 15.64 24.90
CA PHE A 68 5.52 15.33 23.66
C PHE A 68 4.00 15.48 23.82
N THR A 69 3.58 16.73 24.03
CA THR A 69 2.17 17.08 24.29
C THR A 69 1.22 16.80 23.13
N ALA A 70 1.71 16.60 21.90
CA ALA A 70 0.88 16.11 20.80
C ALA A 70 0.13 14.82 21.16
N ASN A 71 0.75 13.97 22.00
CA ASN A 71 0.16 12.72 22.44
C ASN A 71 -0.69 12.84 23.70
N ALA A 72 -1.00 14.05 24.19
CA ALA A 72 -1.88 14.22 25.35
C ALA A 72 -3.34 13.83 25.04
N GLY A 73 -3.76 14.04 23.80
CA GLY A 73 -5.10 13.75 23.30
C GLY A 73 -5.36 14.46 21.97
N VAL A 74 -6.59 14.38 21.50
CA VAL A 74 -7.08 15.16 20.35
C VAL A 74 -8.20 16.10 20.79
N VAL A 75 -8.21 17.31 20.26
CA VAL A 75 -9.16 18.37 20.65
C VAL A 75 -9.93 18.84 19.42
N LEU A 76 -11.25 19.00 19.58
CA LEU A 76 -12.12 19.68 18.61
C LEU A 76 -13.22 20.43 19.36
N GLY A 77 -13.29 21.74 19.16
CA GLY A 77 -14.16 22.62 19.93
C GLY A 77 -13.88 22.53 21.43
N GLN A 78 -14.92 22.21 22.20
CA GLN A 78 -14.84 22.04 23.66
C GLN A 78 -14.69 20.57 24.10
N VAL A 79 -14.42 19.66 23.16
CA VAL A 79 -14.25 18.22 23.44
C VAL A 79 -12.79 17.84 23.31
N ALA A 80 -12.30 17.07 24.28
CA ALA A 80 -10.99 16.43 24.25
C ALA A 80 -11.15 14.91 24.42
N VAL A 81 -10.58 14.13 23.51
CA VAL A 81 -10.40 12.68 23.73
C VAL A 81 -8.97 12.49 24.22
N VAL A 82 -8.83 12.12 25.50
CA VAL A 82 -7.53 11.94 26.14
C VAL A 82 -6.90 10.64 25.64
N SER A 83 -5.59 10.68 25.44
CA SER A 83 -4.84 9.51 24.97
C SER A 83 -4.86 8.36 25.97
N ARG A 84 -4.73 7.16 25.42
CA ARG A 84 -4.51 5.90 26.11
C ARG A 84 -3.24 5.29 25.55
N PHE A 85 -2.14 5.33 26.29
CA PHE A 85 -0.84 4.94 25.72
C PHE A 85 -0.70 3.42 25.60
N PHE A 86 -0.13 2.98 24.47
CA PHE A 86 0.15 1.56 24.25
C PHE A 86 1.24 1.06 25.22
N HIS A 87 2.30 1.84 25.38
CA HIS A 87 3.42 1.52 26.25
C HIS A 87 3.20 1.99 27.69
N LYS A 88 3.41 1.09 28.65
CA LYS A 88 3.31 1.35 30.10
C LYS A 88 4.23 2.50 30.56
N GLU A 89 5.34 2.69 29.86
CA GLU A 89 6.34 3.73 30.10
C GLU A 89 5.76 5.15 29.97
N ARG A 90 4.67 5.32 29.21
CA ARG A 90 3.96 6.60 29.03
C ARG A 90 2.57 6.66 29.68
N GLN A 91 2.01 5.53 30.12
CA GLN A 91 0.67 5.48 30.73
C GLN A 91 0.54 6.32 32.01
N GLY A 92 1.64 6.63 32.70
CA GLY A 92 1.63 7.54 33.85
C GLY A 92 1.46 9.01 33.50
N GLU A 93 1.52 9.38 32.23
CA GLU A 93 1.29 10.76 31.75
C GLU A 93 -0.22 11.09 31.68
N GLU A 94 -1.05 10.06 31.45
CA GLU A 94 -2.51 10.19 31.22
C GLU A 94 -3.23 11.02 32.30
N PRO A 95 -2.99 10.81 33.62
CA PRO A 95 -3.68 11.57 34.65
C PRO A 95 -3.36 13.07 34.62
N TYR A 96 -2.13 13.45 34.28
CA TYR A 96 -1.70 14.85 34.23
C TYR A 96 -2.30 15.58 33.03
N PHE A 97 -2.35 14.94 31.87
CA PHE A 97 -3.01 15.51 30.70
C PHE A 97 -4.53 15.62 30.90
N LYS A 98 -5.15 14.58 31.46
CA LYS A 98 -6.57 14.61 31.83
C LYS A 98 -6.91 15.77 32.76
N ASP A 99 -6.15 15.93 33.84
CA ASP A 99 -6.32 17.02 34.80
C ASP A 99 -6.15 18.40 34.14
N TRP A 100 -5.16 18.56 33.24
CA TRP A 100 -4.98 19.79 32.48
C TRP A 100 -6.22 20.11 31.62
N PHE A 101 -6.73 19.15 30.83
CA PHE A 101 -7.92 19.38 30.01
C PHE A 101 -9.15 19.73 30.85
N GLN A 102 -9.37 19.05 31.97
CA GLN A 102 -10.49 19.35 32.88
C GLN A 102 -10.39 20.76 33.46
N LYS A 103 -9.19 21.19 33.88
CA LYS A 103 -8.94 22.55 34.40
C LYS A 103 -9.15 23.63 33.35
N GLN A 104 -8.89 23.34 32.08
CA GLN A 104 -9.16 24.25 30.96
C GLN A 104 -10.63 24.25 30.50
N GLY A 105 -11.49 23.41 31.09
CA GLY A 105 -12.92 23.38 30.84
C GLY A 105 -13.36 22.51 29.66
N TYR A 106 -12.50 21.60 29.17
CA TYR A 106 -12.89 20.65 28.13
C TYR A 106 -13.81 19.57 28.68
N THR A 107 -14.73 19.10 27.84
CA THR A 107 -15.43 17.83 28.04
C THR A 107 -14.48 16.71 27.66
N VAL A 108 -14.04 15.93 28.65
CA VAL A 108 -13.05 14.88 28.47
C VAL A 108 -13.71 13.52 28.26
N TYR A 109 -13.37 12.85 27.17
CA TYR A 109 -13.69 11.44 26.93
C TYR A 109 -12.46 10.56 27.08
N GLU A 110 -12.67 9.36 27.64
CA GLU A 110 -11.64 8.35 27.86
C GLU A 110 -12.04 7.07 27.13
N LEU A 111 -11.10 6.51 26.35
CA LEU A 111 -11.27 5.21 25.72
C LEU A 111 -11.27 4.07 26.74
N PRO A 112 -11.80 2.89 26.39
CA PRO A 112 -11.57 1.67 27.16
C PRO A 112 -10.09 1.46 27.49
N LYS A 113 -9.83 0.91 28.68
CA LYS A 113 -8.48 0.83 29.26
C LYS A 113 -7.45 0.13 28.37
N ASP A 114 -7.88 -0.88 27.62
CA ASP A 114 -7.02 -1.71 26.77
C ASP A 114 -7.17 -1.36 25.28
N LEU A 115 -7.73 -0.18 24.96
CA LEU A 115 -7.86 0.33 23.59
C LEU A 115 -6.97 1.58 23.41
N PRO A 116 -5.72 1.40 22.95
CA PRO A 116 -4.75 2.49 22.85
C PRO A 116 -5.09 3.47 21.72
N PHE A 117 -4.76 4.74 21.96
CA PHE A 117 -4.88 5.86 21.04
C PHE A 117 -3.97 6.98 21.54
N GLU A 118 -3.09 7.52 20.68
CA GLU A 118 -2.02 8.44 21.12
C GLU A 118 -2.19 9.87 20.59
N GLY A 119 -3.45 10.33 20.57
CA GLY A 119 -3.79 11.75 20.49
C GLY A 119 -3.54 12.39 19.14
N ALA A 120 -3.25 13.69 19.13
CA ALA A 120 -2.98 14.46 17.90
C ALA A 120 -1.65 14.10 17.21
N GLY A 121 -0.83 13.23 17.82
CA GLY A 121 0.28 12.56 17.13
C GLY A 121 -0.22 11.53 16.11
N ASP A 122 -1.33 10.84 16.39
CA ASP A 122 -1.95 9.85 15.51
C ASP A 122 -3.24 10.32 14.84
N ALA A 123 -3.85 11.42 15.30
CA ALA A 123 -5.06 11.97 14.71
C ALA A 123 -4.90 13.46 14.33
N LEU A 124 -4.80 13.74 13.04
CA LEU A 124 -4.58 15.08 12.51
C LEU A 124 -5.83 15.61 11.80
N LEU A 125 -6.33 16.75 12.29
CA LEU A 125 -7.40 17.48 11.62
C LEU A 125 -6.93 18.02 10.28
N ASP A 126 -7.75 17.83 9.25
CA ASP A 126 -7.55 18.49 7.98
C ASP A 126 -7.70 20.02 8.13
N ARG A 127 -6.94 20.78 7.33
CA ARG A 127 -6.96 22.25 7.35
C ARG A 127 -7.73 22.88 6.20
N GLY A 128 -8.10 22.10 5.18
CA GLY A 128 -8.90 22.52 4.03
C GLY A 128 -10.19 21.71 3.83
N GLY A 129 -10.38 20.62 4.57
CA GLY A 129 -11.55 19.76 4.60
C GLY A 129 -12.12 19.58 6.01
N ASN A 130 -13.20 18.80 6.10
CA ASN A 130 -14.01 18.63 7.31
C ASN A 130 -13.89 17.21 7.88
N TRP A 131 -12.67 16.69 7.96
CA TRP A 131 -12.41 15.33 8.44
C TRP A 131 -11.15 15.25 9.30
N LEU A 132 -11.06 14.18 10.08
CA LEU A 132 -9.92 13.81 10.90
C LEU A 132 -9.18 12.65 10.23
N TRP A 133 -7.91 12.85 9.90
CA TRP A 133 -7.02 11.76 9.50
C TRP A 133 -6.56 11.02 10.74
N ALA A 134 -6.78 9.70 10.82
CA ALA A 134 -6.40 8.89 11.97
C ALA A 134 -5.48 7.73 11.55
N GLY A 135 -4.27 7.71 12.10
CA GLY A 135 -3.25 6.69 11.88
C GLY A 135 -3.46 5.47 12.75
N TYR A 136 -3.20 4.29 12.20
CA TYR A 136 -3.14 3.03 12.96
C TYR A 136 -2.03 2.12 12.41
N GLY A 137 -1.63 1.12 13.20
CA GLY A 137 -0.67 0.10 12.80
C GLY A 137 0.40 -0.20 13.84
N PHE A 138 0.86 0.82 14.58
CA PHE A 138 1.90 0.68 15.60
C PHE A 138 1.46 1.09 17.01
N ARG A 139 0.73 2.20 17.14
CA ARG A 139 0.37 2.82 18.42
C ARG A 139 -1.13 2.82 18.66
N SER A 140 -1.86 3.62 17.89
CA SER A 140 -3.32 3.69 17.96
C SER A 140 -3.98 2.48 17.31
N GLU A 141 -5.00 1.93 17.97
CA GLU A 141 -5.80 0.82 17.45
C GLU A 141 -6.89 1.31 16.51
N LEU A 142 -7.15 0.57 15.43
CA LEU A 142 -8.16 0.91 14.43
C LEU A 142 -9.57 1.07 15.05
N ASP A 143 -9.87 0.27 16.07
CA ASP A 143 -11.16 0.30 16.78
C ASP A 143 -11.41 1.65 17.49
N SER A 144 -10.36 2.39 17.84
CA SER A 144 -10.46 3.71 18.49
C SER A 144 -11.12 4.76 17.57
N HIS A 145 -10.97 4.62 16.25
CA HIS A 145 -11.43 5.62 15.27
C HIS A 145 -12.96 5.81 15.29
N SER A 146 -13.70 4.73 15.59
CA SER A 146 -15.16 4.78 15.75
C SER A 146 -15.60 5.64 16.93
N TYR A 147 -14.82 5.64 18.02
CA TYR A 147 -15.05 6.50 19.18
C TYR A 147 -14.72 7.96 18.87
N LEU A 148 -13.62 8.21 18.15
CA LEU A 148 -13.23 9.56 17.73
C LEU A 148 -14.33 10.22 16.91
N ALA A 149 -14.83 9.53 15.89
CA ALA A 149 -15.90 10.05 15.04
C ALA A 149 -17.16 10.39 15.84
N LYS A 150 -17.55 9.52 16.77
CA LYS A 150 -18.75 9.69 17.59
C LYS A 150 -18.60 10.84 18.60
N TRP A 151 -17.47 10.95 19.28
CA TRP A 151 -17.28 11.91 20.37
C TRP A 151 -16.89 13.30 19.87
N LEU A 152 -16.14 13.38 18.78
CA LEU A 152 -15.78 14.64 18.13
C LEU A 152 -16.81 15.08 17.08
N ASP A 153 -17.77 14.22 16.76
CA ASP A 153 -18.79 14.42 15.72
C ASP A 153 -18.16 14.82 14.37
N ILE A 154 -17.24 14.01 13.87
CA ILE A 154 -16.48 14.29 12.64
C ILE A 154 -16.33 13.05 11.78
N GLU A 155 -16.19 13.22 10.46
CA GLU A 155 -15.73 12.15 9.60
C GLU A 155 -14.29 11.76 9.97
N VAL A 156 -14.04 10.47 10.19
CA VAL A 156 -12.70 9.94 10.47
C VAL A 156 -12.21 9.09 9.30
N VAL A 157 -11.02 9.39 8.82
CA VAL A 157 -10.37 8.72 7.69
C VAL A 157 -9.16 7.96 8.19
N SER A 158 -9.24 6.63 8.17
CA SER A 158 -8.19 5.74 8.67
C SER A 158 -7.03 5.60 7.67
N LEU A 159 -5.80 5.76 8.14
CA LEU A 159 -4.56 5.56 7.38
C LEU A 159 -3.67 4.55 8.09
N GLN A 160 -3.26 3.49 7.38
CA GLN A 160 -2.36 2.48 7.90
C GLN A 160 -0.90 2.91 7.74
N LEU A 161 -0.19 2.99 8.86
CA LEU A 161 1.26 3.19 8.92
C LEU A 161 1.97 1.85 8.72
N VAL A 162 3.02 1.83 7.89
CA VAL A 162 3.73 0.58 7.53
C VAL A 162 5.24 0.62 7.75
N ASP A 163 5.80 1.78 8.09
CA ASP A 163 7.21 1.97 8.39
C ASP A 163 7.38 2.31 9.87
N GLU A 164 8.04 1.44 10.64
CA GLU A 164 8.23 1.57 12.09
C GLU A 164 9.00 2.85 12.48
N ARG A 165 9.77 3.44 11.56
CA ARG A 165 10.43 4.73 11.79
C ARG A 165 9.42 5.87 11.87
N PHE A 166 8.26 5.71 11.23
CA PHE A 166 7.18 6.70 11.21
C PHE A 166 5.97 6.17 11.98
N TYR A 167 6.19 5.83 13.25
CA TYR A 167 5.24 5.11 14.10
C TYR A 167 4.01 5.92 14.55
N HIS A 168 4.09 7.25 14.44
CA HIS A 168 2.96 8.17 14.62
C HIS A 168 2.65 8.88 13.31
N LEU A 169 1.36 9.17 13.07
CA LEU A 169 0.91 9.83 11.84
C LEU A 169 1.62 11.18 11.60
N ASP A 170 1.82 11.97 12.65
CA ASP A 170 2.44 13.30 12.59
C ASP A 170 3.94 13.30 12.24
N THR A 171 4.58 12.14 12.21
CA THR A 171 5.98 12.01 11.80
C THR A 171 6.14 11.95 10.28
N CYS A 172 5.06 11.59 9.56
CA CYS A 172 5.06 11.40 8.11
C CYS A 172 3.90 12.10 7.39
N PHE A 173 3.01 12.78 8.11
CA PHE A 173 1.82 13.45 7.56
C PHE A 173 1.54 14.79 8.25
N CYS A 174 1.28 15.84 7.49
CA CYS A 174 1.05 17.18 8.02
C CYS A 174 0.07 17.97 7.14
N PRO A 175 -1.21 18.04 7.53
CA PRO A 175 -2.19 18.93 6.90
C PRO A 175 -1.81 20.40 7.14
N LEU A 176 -1.79 21.18 6.06
CA LEU A 176 -1.39 22.58 6.05
C LEU A 176 -2.55 23.49 5.59
N THR A 177 -2.53 24.73 6.07
CA THR A 177 -3.50 25.78 5.71
C THR A 177 -3.72 25.88 4.19
N GLY A 178 -4.95 26.11 3.75
CA GLY A 178 -5.30 26.14 2.32
C GLY A 178 -5.53 24.76 1.70
N GLY A 179 -5.54 23.70 2.51
CA GLY A 179 -5.75 22.31 2.09
C GLY A 179 -4.53 21.67 1.44
N TYR A 180 -3.34 22.23 1.67
CA TYR A 180 -2.09 21.59 1.29
C TYR A 180 -1.79 20.42 2.23
N LEU A 181 -1.07 19.43 1.71
CA LEU A 181 -0.63 18.28 2.49
C LEU A 181 0.85 18.05 2.28
N LEU A 182 1.63 18.13 3.37
CA LEU A 182 3.01 17.70 3.40
C LEU A 182 3.06 16.26 3.94
N TYR A 183 3.51 15.30 3.15
CA TYR A 183 3.52 13.90 3.58
C TYR A 183 4.61 13.06 2.91
N TYR A 184 4.95 11.93 3.52
CA TYR A 184 5.90 10.95 3.01
C TYR A 184 5.14 9.68 2.54
N PRO A 185 4.86 9.52 1.24
CA PRO A 185 4.04 8.42 0.72
C PRO A 185 4.48 7.00 1.11
N PRO A 186 5.79 6.67 1.20
CA PRO A 186 6.24 5.34 1.59
C PRO A 186 5.95 4.93 3.05
N ALA A 187 5.57 5.86 3.94
CA ALA A 187 5.15 5.51 5.30
C ALA A 187 3.75 4.85 5.36
N PHE A 188 3.03 4.87 4.23
CA PHE A 188 1.66 4.37 4.11
C PHE A 188 1.57 3.17 3.18
N ASP A 189 0.61 2.28 3.45
CA ASP A 189 0.25 1.23 2.51
C ASP A 189 -0.39 1.81 1.24
N PHE A 190 -0.65 0.96 0.24
CA PHE A 190 -1.26 1.42 -1.01
C PHE A 190 -2.66 1.99 -0.82
N TYR A 191 -3.49 1.35 0.00
CA TYR A 191 -4.87 1.76 0.22
C TYR A 191 -4.94 3.17 0.84
N SER A 192 -4.14 3.41 1.87
CA SER A 192 -4.03 4.70 2.54
C SER A 192 -3.50 5.77 1.60
N ASN A 193 -2.48 5.44 0.79
CA ASN A 193 -2.02 6.33 -0.28
C ASN A 193 -3.19 6.68 -1.22
N ARG A 194 -3.95 5.72 -1.73
CA ARG A 194 -5.10 5.97 -2.62
C ARG A 194 -6.14 6.89 -2.00
N ILE A 195 -6.49 6.70 -0.73
CA ILE A 195 -7.40 7.61 -0.03
C ILE A 195 -6.86 9.04 -0.06
N ILE A 196 -5.57 9.21 0.25
CA ILE A 196 -4.91 10.53 0.21
C ILE A 196 -4.99 11.12 -1.20
N GLU A 197 -4.66 10.35 -2.24
CA GLU A 197 -4.71 10.80 -3.64
C GLU A 197 -6.14 11.19 -4.09
N MET A 198 -7.16 10.51 -3.57
CA MET A 198 -8.57 10.78 -3.89
C MET A 198 -9.12 12.02 -3.18
N ARG A 199 -8.65 12.30 -1.95
CA ARG A 199 -9.14 13.43 -1.14
C ARG A 199 -8.33 14.72 -1.35
N VAL A 200 -7.04 14.61 -1.65
CA VAL A 200 -6.15 15.78 -1.81
C VAL A 200 -5.69 15.90 -3.27
N PRO A 201 -6.05 16.99 -3.98
CA PRO A 201 -5.63 17.23 -5.36
C PRO A 201 -4.11 17.19 -5.54
N ALA A 202 -3.64 16.80 -6.73
CA ALA A 202 -2.22 16.62 -7.02
C ALA A 202 -1.39 17.90 -6.76
N GLU A 203 -1.92 19.05 -7.14
CA GLU A 203 -1.33 20.36 -6.97
C GLU A 203 -1.20 20.81 -5.51
N LYS A 204 -1.94 20.16 -4.59
CA LYS A 204 -1.89 20.44 -3.14
C LYS A 204 -1.07 19.41 -2.35
N ARG A 205 -0.62 18.34 -3.01
CA ARG A 205 0.21 17.29 -2.39
C ARG A 205 1.69 17.64 -2.53
N ILE A 206 2.34 17.85 -1.39
CA ILE A 206 3.79 18.04 -1.27
C ILE A 206 4.36 16.72 -0.74
N ALA A 207 4.62 15.79 -1.66
CA ALA A 207 5.23 14.50 -1.34
C ALA A 207 6.74 14.68 -1.14
N ILE A 208 7.23 14.39 0.06
CA ILE A 208 8.65 14.57 0.41
C ILE A 208 9.49 13.34 0.09
N GLN A 209 10.81 13.56 -0.04
CA GLN A 209 11.79 12.50 -0.19
C GLN A 209 12.22 11.96 1.19
N GLU A 210 12.77 10.74 1.21
CA GLU A 210 13.21 10.09 2.44
C GLU A 210 14.23 10.94 3.22
N ALA A 211 15.14 11.63 2.51
CA ALA A 211 16.17 12.48 3.12
C ALA A 211 15.60 13.62 3.99
N ASP A 212 14.41 14.12 3.67
CA ASP A 212 13.67 15.11 4.48
C ASP A 212 12.79 14.41 5.52
N ALA A 213 12.17 13.28 5.16
CA ALA A 213 11.30 12.52 6.06
C ALA A 213 12.05 12.09 7.34
N VAL A 214 13.25 11.51 7.21
CA VAL A 214 14.07 11.06 8.36
C VAL A 214 14.60 12.22 9.22
N LYS A 215 14.48 13.47 8.76
CA LYS A 215 14.77 14.68 9.54
C LYS A 215 13.53 15.26 10.22
N PHE A 216 12.42 14.52 10.17
CA PHE A 216 11.12 14.90 10.73
C PHE A 216 10.51 16.14 10.03
N ALA A 217 10.68 16.25 8.71
CA ALA A 217 10.11 17.37 7.94
C ALA A 217 8.58 17.45 8.02
N CYS A 218 7.87 16.31 8.09
CA CYS A 218 6.42 16.28 8.29
C CYS A 218 6.02 16.63 9.73
N ASN A 219 6.92 16.50 10.71
CA ASN A 219 6.62 16.82 12.10
C ASN A 219 6.73 18.33 12.36
N ALA A 220 5.89 19.07 11.64
CA ALA A 220 5.90 20.52 11.55
C ALA A 220 4.66 21.16 12.17
N VAL A 221 4.84 22.35 12.74
CA VAL A 221 3.77 23.16 13.30
C VAL A 221 3.34 24.19 12.27
N ASN A 222 2.09 24.13 11.82
CA ASN A 222 1.51 25.11 10.90
C ASN A 222 0.63 26.13 11.63
N ILE A 223 0.97 27.41 11.49
CA ILE A 223 0.20 28.55 11.99
C ILE A 223 -0.01 29.53 10.83
N GLY A 224 -1.18 29.46 10.20
CA GLY A 224 -1.45 30.22 8.97
C GLY A 224 -0.46 29.86 7.86
N HIS A 225 0.31 30.84 7.38
CA HIS A 225 1.33 30.64 6.35
C HIS A 225 2.73 30.35 6.91
N THR A 226 2.89 30.27 8.23
CA THR A 226 4.17 29.88 8.85
C THR A 226 4.19 28.39 9.11
N VAL A 227 5.31 27.74 8.77
CA VAL A 227 5.57 26.33 9.07
C VAL A 227 6.89 26.22 9.83
N VAL A 228 6.81 25.79 11.08
CA VAL A 228 7.96 25.64 11.99
C VAL A 228 8.36 24.17 12.08
N MET A 229 9.64 23.87 11.87
CA MET A 229 10.15 22.49 11.79
C MET A 229 11.62 22.40 12.20
N ASN A 230 12.17 21.19 12.27
CA ASN A 230 13.57 20.97 12.66
C ASN A 230 14.56 21.46 11.58
N GLN A 231 14.68 20.71 10.49
CA GLN A 231 15.58 20.99 9.38
C GLN A 231 15.04 20.36 8.11
N VAL A 232 15.16 21.05 6.98
CA VAL A 232 14.74 20.57 5.66
C VAL A 232 15.71 20.94 4.55
N SER A 233 15.64 20.19 3.45
CA SER A 233 16.39 20.45 2.22
C SER A 233 16.02 21.80 1.60
N ASN A 234 16.94 22.35 0.82
CA ASN A 234 16.69 23.58 0.07
C ASN A 234 15.55 23.38 -0.95
N ASP A 235 15.45 22.19 -1.54
CA ASP A 235 14.40 21.86 -2.49
C ASP A 235 13.02 21.91 -1.82
N LEU A 236 12.88 21.31 -0.63
CA LEU A 236 11.62 21.36 0.10
C LEU A 236 11.26 22.78 0.57
N LYS A 237 12.24 23.57 1.01
CA LYS A 237 12.01 24.99 1.32
C LYS A 237 11.48 25.76 0.12
N GLN A 238 12.07 25.54 -1.06
CA GLN A 238 11.63 26.19 -2.29
C GLN A 238 10.22 25.76 -2.70
N GLN A 239 9.89 24.47 -2.55
CA GLN A 239 8.54 23.97 -2.82
C GLN A 239 7.50 24.61 -1.90
N LEU A 240 7.76 24.68 -0.60
CA LEU A 240 6.88 25.33 0.39
C LEU A 240 6.74 26.83 0.13
N ALA A 241 7.86 27.52 -0.15
CA ALA A 241 7.85 28.95 -0.46
C ALA A 241 7.06 29.26 -1.75
N LYS A 242 7.16 28.41 -2.77
CA LYS A 242 6.44 28.57 -4.05
C LYS A 242 4.92 28.57 -3.87
N VAL A 243 4.41 27.84 -2.89
CA VAL A 243 2.98 27.78 -2.57
C VAL A 243 2.57 28.72 -1.43
N GLY A 244 3.49 29.61 -1.00
CA GLY A 244 3.21 30.71 -0.08
C GLY A 244 3.45 30.42 1.40
N PHE A 245 4.18 29.37 1.76
CA PHE A 245 4.58 29.11 3.15
C PHE A 245 5.94 29.72 3.48
N GLN A 246 6.05 30.35 4.64
CA GLN A 246 7.30 30.73 5.25
C GLN A 246 7.79 29.58 6.14
N VAL A 247 8.96 29.03 5.83
CA VAL A 247 9.60 27.98 6.63
C VAL A 247 10.50 28.61 7.69
N ILE A 248 10.29 28.23 8.95
CA ILE A 248 11.18 28.57 10.07
C ILE A 248 11.79 27.28 10.60
N GLU A 249 13.11 27.19 10.51
CA GLU A 249 13.86 26.05 11.07
C GLU A 249 14.34 26.38 12.49
N THR A 250 14.14 25.45 13.40
CA THR A 250 14.69 25.50 14.76
C THR A 250 15.27 24.13 15.10
N PRO A 251 16.57 24.01 15.45
CA PRO A 251 17.16 22.70 15.74
C PRO A 251 16.44 21.99 16.89
N LEU A 252 16.09 20.72 16.69
CA LEU A 252 15.40 19.85 17.66
C LEU A 252 16.05 18.46 17.77
N ASN A 253 17.34 18.39 17.46
CA ASN A 253 18.08 17.12 17.38
C ASN A 253 18.11 16.32 18.68
N GLU A 254 18.00 16.96 19.85
CA GLU A 254 17.93 16.24 21.13
C GLU A 254 16.60 15.52 21.32
N PHE A 255 15.51 16.02 20.74
CA PHE A 255 14.19 15.40 20.77
C PHE A 255 14.03 14.31 19.70
N ILE A 256 14.74 14.44 18.57
CA ILE A 256 14.79 13.39 17.53
C ILE A 256 15.37 12.08 18.09
N LYS A 257 16.27 12.15 19.09
CA LYS A 257 16.77 10.96 19.80
C LYS A 257 15.68 10.15 20.49
N ALA A 258 14.55 10.78 20.84
CA ALA A 258 13.37 10.13 21.40
C ALA A 258 12.29 9.85 20.33
N GLY A 259 12.54 10.23 19.06
CA GLY A 259 11.59 10.04 17.96
C GLY A 259 10.56 11.14 17.80
N GLY A 260 10.80 12.36 18.31
CA GLY A 260 9.89 13.50 18.17
C GLY A 260 10.57 14.79 17.71
N ALA A 261 9.80 15.70 17.11
CA ALA A 261 10.28 17.04 16.72
C ALA A 261 9.23 18.13 17.01
N ALA A 262 9.09 19.13 16.14
CA ALA A 262 8.36 20.36 16.46
C ALA A 262 6.87 20.09 16.74
N LYS A 263 6.21 19.30 15.88
CA LYS A 263 4.79 18.96 16.05
C LYS A 263 4.58 18.11 17.31
N CYS A 264 5.41 17.10 17.57
CA CYS A 264 5.26 16.25 18.76
C CYS A 264 5.31 17.06 20.07
N LEU A 265 6.14 18.09 20.12
CA LEU A 265 6.28 18.99 21.29
C LEU A 265 5.08 19.93 21.50
N THR A 266 4.06 19.87 20.64
CA THR A 266 2.94 20.81 20.62
C THR A 266 1.59 20.14 20.45
N LEU A 267 0.59 20.62 21.16
CA LEU A 267 -0.82 20.32 20.89
C LEU A 267 -1.59 21.61 20.65
N ARG A 268 -2.17 21.78 19.46
CA ARG A 268 -3.10 22.88 19.21
C ARG A 268 -4.41 22.59 19.96
N SER A 269 -4.71 23.39 20.97
CA SER A 269 -5.87 23.19 21.86
C SER A 269 -7.10 23.98 21.39
N THR A 270 -6.94 24.97 20.52
CA THR A 270 -8.05 25.68 19.87
C THR A 270 -8.25 25.21 18.43
N GLU A 271 -9.15 24.25 18.27
CA GLU A 271 -9.58 23.74 16.98
C GLU A 271 -11.07 24.07 16.76
N PRO A 272 -11.41 24.95 15.81
CA PRO A 272 -12.79 25.38 15.62
C PRO A 272 -13.65 24.26 15.02
N ILE A 273 -14.92 24.18 15.46
CA ILE A 273 -15.93 23.33 14.83
C ILE A 273 -16.43 24.04 13.56
N GLN A 274 -16.43 23.36 12.41
CA GLN A 274 -17.12 23.86 11.22
C GLN A 274 -18.59 23.39 11.26
N VAL A 275 -19.51 24.15 10.67
CA VAL A 275 -20.96 23.97 10.94
C VAL A 275 -21.56 22.71 10.27
N GLU A 276 -20.89 22.11 9.30
CA GLU A 276 -21.34 20.92 8.56
C GLU A 276 -20.70 19.61 9.05
N HIS A 277 -20.65 19.41 10.37
CA HIS A 277 -20.06 18.23 11.01
C HIS A 277 -21.13 17.18 11.31
N HIS A 278 -20.93 15.96 10.81
CA HIS A 278 -21.64 14.77 11.28
C HIS A 278 -20.66 13.59 11.35
N ALA A 279 -20.74 12.82 12.43
CA ALA A 279 -19.99 11.59 12.61
C ALA A 279 -20.19 10.66 11.40
N ASN A 280 -19.09 10.32 10.72
CA ASN A 280 -19.05 9.29 9.70
C ASN A 280 -17.85 8.39 9.95
N VAL A 281 -18.11 7.08 10.07
CA VAL A 281 -17.10 6.06 10.34
C VAL A 281 -17.08 5.08 9.17
N PRO A 282 -16.01 5.07 8.35
CA PRO A 282 -15.83 4.06 7.33
C PRO A 282 -15.41 2.70 7.92
N VAL A 283 -15.00 2.65 9.19
CA VAL A 283 -14.62 1.41 9.88
C VAL A 283 -15.85 0.50 10.03
N GLU A 284 -15.77 -0.69 9.45
CA GLU A 284 -16.78 -1.73 9.59
C GLU A 284 -16.35 -2.78 10.61
N SER A 285 -17.31 -3.37 11.32
CA SER A 285 -17.05 -4.50 12.22
C SER A 285 -18.02 -5.66 11.96
N ARG A 286 -17.51 -6.89 11.99
CA ARG A 286 -18.30 -8.14 11.87
C ARG A 286 -17.85 -9.16 12.90
N ILE A 287 -18.78 -9.93 13.45
CA ILE A 287 -18.44 -11.07 14.32
C ILE A 287 -18.46 -12.33 13.48
N ILE A 288 -17.36 -13.07 13.50
CA ILE A 288 -17.24 -14.39 12.87
C ILE A 288 -17.08 -15.46 13.92
N ARG A 289 -17.46 -16.69 13.55
CA ARG A 289 -17.25 -17.88 14.36
C ARG A 289 -16.26 -18.83 13.68
N LEU A 290 -15.30 -19.29 14.46
CA LEU A 290 -14.35 -20.34 14.11
C LEU A 290 -14.66 -21.59 14.92
N GLU A 291 -14.62 -22.76 14.29
CA GLU A 291 -14.86 -24.05 14.94
C GLU A 291 -13.88 -25.11 14.40
N GLY A 292 -13.25 -25.86 15.32
CA GLY A 292 -12.30 -26.92 14.97
C GLY A 292 -11.22 -27.10 16.04
N HIS A 293 -10.09 -27.71 15.67
CA HIS A 293 -8.92 -27.83 16.55
C HIS A 293 -8.12 -26.52 16.59
N LEU A 294 -8.70 -25.46 17.17
CA LEU A 294 -8.23 -24.08 17.04
C LEU A 294 -6.78 -23.86 17.51
N LEU A 295 -6.39 -24.48 18.63
CA LEU A 295 -5.05 -24.37 19.21
C LEU A 295 -4.04 -25.31 18.52
N ASP A 296 -4.38 -26.59 18.43
CA ASP A 296 -3.45 -27.64 17.96
C ASP A 296 -3.08 -27.48 16.48
N SER A 297 -4.03 -27.06 15.64
CA SER A 297 -3.80 -26.84 14.21
C SER A 297 -3.27 -25.43 13.88
N GLY A 298 -3.13 -24.57 14.89
CA GLY A 298 -2.84 -23.15 14.71
C GLY A 298 -3.88 -22.41 13.85
N LEU A 299 -5.11 -22.93 13.72
CA LEU A 299 -6.16 -22.28 12.92
C LEU A 299 -6.53 -20.91 13.46
N MET A 300 -6.59 -20.75 14.79
CA MET A 300 -6.84 -19.45 15.41
C MET A 300 -5.75 -18.45 15.05
N ASN A 301 -4.49 -18.81 15.27
CA ASN A 301 -3.36 -17.92 14.95
C ASN A 301 -3.37 -17.54 13.48
N ARG A 302 -3.52 -18.51 12.57
CA ARG A 302 -3.64 -18.23 11.12
C ARG A 302 -4.80 -17.29 10.81
N ALA A 303 -5.95 -17.39 11.47
CA ALA A 303 -7.08 -16.51 11.24
C ALA A 303 -6.83 -15.08 11.75
N LEU A 304 -6.27 -14.94 12.95
CA LEU A 304 -5.92 -13.64 13.54
C LEU A 304 -4.81 -12.96 12.76
N ASP A 305 -3.78 -13.72 12.37
CA ASP A 305 -2.74 -13.28 11.46
C ASP A 305 -3.41 -12.74 10.20
N LYS A 306 -4.29 -13.50 9.53
CA LYS A 306 -5.02 -13.07 8.31
C LYS A 306 -5.81 -11.75 8.46
N ILE A 307 -6.32 -11.43 9.65
CA ILE A 307 -7.07 -10.18 9.92
C ILE A 307 -6.15 -8.97 10.00
N VAL A 308 -5.15 -9.02 10.90
CA VAL A 308 -4.10 -7.99 10.98
C VAL A 308 -3.40 -7.87 9.65
N GLU A 309 -3.32 -9.01 8.99
CA GLU A 309 -2.74 -9.12 7.69
C GLU A 309 -3.50 -8.28 6.66
N GLY A 310 -4.80 -8.47 6.50
CA GLY A 310 -5.65 -7.64 5.62
C GLY A 310 -5.81 -6.17 6.05
N GLY A 311 -4.99 -5.65 6.96
CA GLY A 311 -5.03 -4.27 7.44
C GLY A 311 -6.22 -3.99 8.38
N GLY A 312 -6.87 -5.03 8.87
CA GLY A 312 -7.90 -4.94 9.90
C GLY A 312 -7.34 -5.10 11.32
N SER A 313 -8.24 -5.12 12.29
CA SER A 313 -7.97 -5.44 13.69
C SER A 313 -8.96 -6.48 14.19
N PHE A 314 -8.70 -7.06 15.36
CA PHE A 314 -9.59 -8.06 15.93
C PHE A 314 -9.74 -7.94 17.44
N GLN A 315 -10.84 -8.49 17.93
CA GLN A 315 -11.08 -8.73 19.35
C GLN A 315 -11.69 -10.12 19.53
N VAL A 316 -11.03 -11.01 20.26
CA VAL A 316 -11.60 -12.31 20.61
C VAL A 316 -12.64 -12.09 21.72
N LEU A 317 -13.91 -12.34 21.40
CA LEU A 317 -15.03 -12.10 22.33
C LEU A 317 -15.23 -13.28 23.28
N SER A 318 -15.10 -14.50 22.76
CA SER A 318 -15.24 -15.72 23.54
C SER A 318 -14.38 -16.85 22.97
N PHE A 319 -13.90 -17.73 23.85
CA PHE A 319 -13.19 -18.95 23.49
C PHE A 319 -13.67 -20.11 24.34
N GLN A 320 -14.30 -21.10 23.72
CA GLN A 320 -14.80 -22.32 24.35
C GLN A 320 -13.86 -23.47 23.98
N LEU A 321 -13.07 -23.92 24.96
CA LEU A 321 -12.16 -25.03 24.80
C LEU A 321 -12.93 -26.36 24.77
N GLY A 322 -12.58 -27.24 23.82
CA GLY A 322 -13.14 -28.59 23.79
C GLY A 322 -12.82 -29.39 25.06
N GLU A 323 -13.77 -30.21 25.52
CA GLU A 323 -13.65 -30.98 26.79
C GLU A 323 -12.46 -31.94 26.80
N GLN A 324 -12.15 -32.55 25.66
CA GLN A 324 -11.07 -33.51 25.48
C GLN A 324 -10.17 -33.04 24.33
N ARG A 325 -8.98 -33.63 24.22
CA ARG A 325 -8.03 -33.32 23.15
C ARG A 325 -8.62 -33.44 21.73
N GLN A 326 -9.57 -34.38 21.54
CA GLN A 326 -10.24 -34.60 20.24
C GLN A 326 -11.52 -33.77 20.07
N SER A 327 -11.95 -33.06 21.11
CA SER A 327 -13.11 -32.17 21.03
C SER A 327 -12.74 -30.90 20.26
N THR A 328 -13.66 -30.41 19.44
CA THR A 328 -13.49 -29.14 18.73
C THR A 328 -13.68 -27.97 19.69
N SER A 329 -12.83 -26.96 19.58
CA SER A 329 -12.99 -25.66 20.24
C SER A 329 -13.78 -24.71 19.35
N LYS A 330 -14.42 -23.72 19.97
CA LYS A 330 -15.18 -22.66 19.28
C LYS A 330 -14.66 -21.30 19.73
N ALA A 331 -14.58 -20.36 18.82
CA ALA A 331 -14.25 -18.98 19.15
C ALA A 331 -15.11 -18.01 18.35
N GLU A 332 -15.48 -16.90 18.99
CA GLU A 332 -16.14 -15.78 18.36
C GLU A 332 -15.17 -14.60 18.33
N VAL A 333 -14.94 -14.06 17.15
CA VAL A 333 -13.95 -13.01 16.91
C VAL A 333 -14.65 -11.84 16.23
N LYS A 334 -14.61 -10.67 16.86
CA LYS A 334 -14.98 -9.40 16.23
C LYS A 334 -13.82 -8.98 15.34
N VAL A 335 -14.08 -8.83 14.06
CA VAL A 335 -13.15 -8.36 13.04
C VAL A 335 -13.54 -6.94 12.69
N SER A 336 -12.56 -6.04 12.61
CA SER A 336 -12.75 -4.66 12.17
C SER A 336 -11.87 -4.36 10.97
N ALA A 337 -12.35 -3.55 10.03
CA ALA A 337 -11.59 -3.13 8.86
C ALA A 337 -11.84 -1.64 8.57
N PRO A 338 -10.87 -0.90 8.02
CA PRO A 338 -11.01 0.55 7.81
C PRO A 338 -12.01 0.92 6.70
N SER A 339 -12.44 -0.06 5.90
CA SER A 339 -13.43 0.12 4.84
C SER A 339 -14.11 -1.20 4.47
N HIS A 340 -15.23 -1.09 3.75
CA HIS A 340 -15.97 -2.24 3.22
C HIS A 340 -15.12 -3.16 2.33
N GLY A 341 -14.35 -2.59 1.39
CA GLY A 341 -13.53 -3.40 0.48
C GLY A 341 -12.47 -4.23 1.21
N MET A 342 -11.85 -3.66 2.25
CA MET A 342 -10.91 -4.41 3.09
C MET A 342 -11.61 -5.45 3.97
N MET A 343 -12.81 -5.15 4.48
CA MET A 343 -13.64 -6.13 5.20
C MET A 343 -13.96 -7.35 4.32
N GLU A 344 -14.34 -7.14 3.06
CA GLU A 344 -14.61 -8.20 2.09
C GLU A 344 -13.36 -9.07 1.83
N GLU A 345 -12.20 -8.45 1.69
CA GLU A 345 -10.93 -9.19 1.52
C GLU A 345 -10.61 -10.06 2.74
N ILE A 346 -10.72 -9.51 3.95
CA ILE A 346 -10.46 -10.22 5.20
C ILE A 346 -11.46 -11.37 5.37
N VAL A 347 -12.75 -11.11 5.21
CA VAL A 347 -13.81 -12.12 5.36
C VAL A 347 -13.67 -13.23 4.32
N SER A 348 -13.33 -12.91 3.07
CA SER A 348 -13.08 -13.93 2.04
C SER A 348 -11.95 -14.89 2.43
N GLN A 349 -10.89 -14.40 3.07
CA GLN A 349 -9.79 -15.24 3.55
C GLN A 349 -10.21 -16.09 4.77
N LEU A 350 -11.02 -15.52 5.66
CA LEU A 350 -11.55 -16.23 6.83
C LEU A 350 -12.53 -17.33 6.41
N ILE A 351 -13.38 -17.08 5.41
CA ILE A 351 -14.26 -18.08 4.79
C ILE A 351 -13.43 -19.23 4.21
N ASN A 352 -12.28 -18.92 3.58
CA ASN A 352 -11.37 -19.96 3.11
C ASN A 352 -10.87 -20.82 4.26
N LEU A 353 -10.57 -20.25 5.43
CA LEU A 353 -10.18 -20.99 6.63
C LEU A 353 -11.34 -21.73 7.33
N GLY A 354 -12.57 -21.61 6.83
CA GLY A 354 -13.76 -22.25 7.40
C GLY A 354 -14.48 -21.40 8.45
N ALA A 355 -14.19 -20.10 8.54
CA ALA A 355 -14.99 -19.19 9.34
C ALA A 355 -16.42 -19.10 8.79
N VAL A 356 -17.38 -18.99 9.70
CA VAL A 356 -18.80 -18.84 9.37
C VAL A 356 -19.38 -17.64 10.10
N ASN A 357 -20.44 -17.05 9.56
CA ASN A 357 -21.23 -16.06 10.27
C ASN A 357 -21.98 -16.73 11.44
N LEU A 358 -22.38 -15.92 12.42
CA LEU A 358 -23.32 -16.38 13.44
C LEU A 358 -24.68 -16.72 12.79
N PRO A 359 -25.43 -17.72 13.30
CA PRO A 359 -26.71 -18.11 12.70
C PRO A 359 -27.73 -16.97 12.56
N GLN A 360 -27.71 -15.98 13.47
CA GLN A 360 -28.58 -14.79 13.37
C GLN A 360 -28.12 -13.76 12.32
N ASP A 361 -26.85 -13.78 11.94
CA ASP A 361 -26.25 -12.84 10.98
C ASP A 361 -26.14 -13.43 9.57
N GLU A 362 -26.64 -14.65 9.41
CA GLU A 362 -26.65 -15.40 8.18
C GLU A 362 -27.59 -14.73 7.17
N ARG A 363 -27.05 -14.24 6.05
CA ARG A 363 -27.78 -13.57 4.95
C ARG A 363 -27.63 -14.33 3.63
N ASP A 364 -28.55 -14.10 2.71
CA ASP A 364 -28.41 -14.57 1.33
C ASP A 364 -27.28 -13.83 0.62
N ALA A 365 -26.70 -14.50 -0.38
CA ALA A 365 -25.69 -13.91 -1.24
C ALA A 365 -26.28 -12.76 -2.07
N LYS A 366 -25.51 -11.68 -2.22
CA LYS A 366 -25.90 -10.58 -3.11
C LYS A 366 -25.68 -11.03 -4.55
N LEU A 367 -26.68 -10.82 -5.39
CA LEU A 367 -26.66 -11.18 -6.81
C LEU A 367 -26.72 -9.91 -7.66
N GLN A 368 -25.91 -9.86 -8.71
CA GLN A 368 -25.93 -8.81 -9.72
C GLN A 368 -25.95 -9.43 -11.12
N PRO A 369 -26.74 -8.89 -12.06
CA PRO A 369 -26.86 -9.46 -13.39
C PRO A 369 -25.60 -9.20 -14.22
N VAL A 370 -25.26 -10.15 -15.09
CA VAL A 370 -24.26 -9.96 -16.14
C VAL A 370 -24.85 -9.05 -17.22
N LEU A 371 -24.23 -7.88 -17.42
CA LEU A 371 -24.67 -6.88 -18.41
C LEU A 371 -23.91 -6.98 -19.74
N GLN A 372 -22.77 -7.67 -19.76
CA GLN A 372 -21.92 -7.86 -20.93
C GLN A 372 -21.35 -9.28 -20.93
N ASN A 373 -21.46 -9.98 -22.07
CA ASN A 373 -20.89 -11.32 -22.22
C ASN A 373 -19.38 -11.31 -21.90
N GLY A 374 -18.94 -12.28 -21.12
CA GLY A 374 -17.54 -12.44 -20.76
C GLY A 374 -17.03 -11.44 -19.72
N VAL A 375 -17.93 -10.72 -19.02
CA VAL A 375 -17.62 -9.68 -18.02
C VAL A 375 -18.51 -9.88 -16.79
N ALA A 376 -17.90 -10.01 -15.63
CA ALA A 376 -18.61 -10.08 -14.35
C ALA A 376 -19.04 -8.68 -13.87
N PRO A 377 -20.11 -8.57 -13.05
CA PRO A 377 -20.42 -7.32 -12.36
C PRO A 377 -19.28 -6.87 -11.45
N ASP A 378 -19.30 -5.59 -11.06
CA ASP A 378 -18.35 -5.08 -10.08
C ASP A 378 -18.46 -5.85 -8.76
N ASP A 379 -17.29 -6.07 -8.15
CA ASP A 379 -17.14 -6.79 -6.88
C ASP A 379 -17.67 -8.25 -6.89
N PHE A 380 -17.58 -8.94 -8.02
CA PHE A 380 -17.84 -10.38 -8.05
C PHE A 380 -16.93 -11.15 -7.07
N TYR A 381 -17.50 -12.18 -6.44
CA TYR A 381 -16.74 -13.10 -5.59
C TYR A 381 -15.82 -13.97 -6.45
N VAL A 382 -14.55 -14.07 -6.06
CA VAL A 382 -13.55 -14.89 -6.75
C VAL A 382 -13.49 -16.27 -6.09
N THR A 383 -13.81 -17.31 -6.86
CA THR A 383 -13.83 -18.69 -6.37
C THR A 383 -12.43 -19.21 -6.04
N THR A 384 -12.37 -20.20 -5.14
CA THR A 384 -11.14 -20.90 -4.79
C THR A 384 -11.15 -22.35 -5.28
N ILE A 385 -10.11 -23.11 -4.95
CA ILE A 385 -10.07 -24.55 -5.20
C ILE A 385 -11.04 -25.34 -4.31
N TYR A 386 -11.55 -24.74 -3.23
CA TYR A 386 -12.27 -25.48 -2.20
C TYR A 386 -13.75 -25.66 -2.53
N PRO A 387 -14.32 -26.83 -2.23
CA PRO A 387 -15.74 -27.04 -1.96
C PRO A 387 -16.50 -25.83 -1.41
N THR A 388 -17.30 -25.14 -2.24
CA THR A 388 -18.04 -23.94 -1.83
C THR A 388 -19.56 -24.17 -1.84
N GLU A 389 -20.25 -23.59 -0.87
CA GLU A 389 -21.71 -23.46 -0.86
C GLU A 389 -22.10 -21.98 -0.83
N VAL A 390 -23.20 -21.65 -1.52
CA VAL A 390 -23.76 -20.31 -1.60
C VAL A 390 -25.22 -20.32 -1.14
N ARG A 391 -25.64 -19.32 -0.37
CA ARG A 391 -27.00 -19.20 0.15
C ARG A 391 -27.86 -18.33 -0.77
N VAL A 392 -28.93 -18.89 -1.32
CA VAL A 392 -29.88 -18.19 -2.20
C VAL A 392 -31.30 -18.50 -1.74
N HIS A 393 -32.11 -17.46 -1.50
CA HIS A 393 -33.47 -17.57 -0.97
C HIS A 393 -33.56 -18.44 0.30
N GLY A 394 -32.63 -18.25 1.22
CA GLY A 394 -32.53 -18.97 2.48
C GLY A 394 -31.93 -20.38 2.39
N GLN A 395 -31.66 -20.92 1.20
CA GLN A 395 -31.15 -22.28 0.99
C GLN A 395 -29.67 -22.29 0.62
N TRP A 396 -28.89 -23.15 1.28
CA TRP A 396 -27.49 -23.40 0.93
C TRP A 396 -27.39 -24.36 -0.26
N ILE A 397 -26.81 -23.89 -1.35
CA ILE A 397 -26.68 -24.60 -2.63
C ILE A 397 -25.22 -24.91 -2.87
N ARG A 398 -24.94 -26.15 -3.27
CA ARG A 398 -23.59 -26.60 -3.60
C ARG A 398 -23.12 -26.04 -4.94
N LEU A 399 -21.94 -25.41 -4.96
CA LEU A 399 -21.32 -24.93 -6.18
C LEU A 399 -20.87 -26.10 -7.06
N GLN A 400 -21.32 -26.11 -8.31
CA GLN A 400 -20.90 -27.07 -9.33
C GLN A 400 -19.67 -26.56 -10.10
N ASN A 401 -18.89 -27.49 -10.67
CA ASN A 401 -17.70 -27.22 -11.49
C ASN A 401 -16.62 -26.37 -10.80
N GLN A 402 -16.42 -26.59 -9.49
CA GLN A 402 -15.46 -25.82 -8.68
C GLN A 402 -14.08 -25.70 -9.35
N ARG A 403 -13.62 -24.47 -9.47
CA ARG A 403 -12.27 -24.10 -9.90
C ARG A 403 -11.90 -22.77 -9.22
N MET A 404 -10.60 -22.52 -9.03
CA MET A 404 -10.12 -21.19 -8.65
C MET A 404 -10.26 -20.18 -9.80
N ASP A 405 -10.25 -18.90 -9.45
CA ASP A 405 -10.19 -17.76 -10.38
C ASP A 405 -11.40 -17.66 -11.32
N GLY A 406 -12.56 -18.14 -10.84
CA GLY A 406 -13.85 -18.00 -11.49
C GLY A 406 -14.80 -17.10 -10.71
N ALA A 407 -15.98 -16.90 -11.28
CA ALA A 407 -17.14 -16.29 -10.66
C ALA A 407 -18.20 -17.35 -10.36
N ILE A 408 -19.08 -17.07 -9.39
CA ILE A 408 -20.23 -17.92 -9.08
C ILE A 408 -21.45 -17.38 -9.85
N ALA A 409 -21.86 -18.09 -10.89
CA ALA A 409 -23.07 -17.80 -11.65
C ALA A 409 -24.26 -18.58 -11.10
N ILE A 410 -25.38 -17.90 -10.90
CA ILE A 410 -26.67 -18.43 -10.47
C ILE A 410 -27.61 -18.39 -11.67
N THR A 411 -28.19 -19.56 -11.98
CA THR A 411 -29.26 -19.68 -12.98
C THR A 411 -30.51 -20.24 -12.33
N HIS A 412 -31.67 -19.64 -12.61
CA HIS A 412 -32.95 -20.15 -12.14
C HIS A 412 -33.50 -21.18 -13.13
N THR A 413 -33.64 -22.42 -12.68
CA THR A 413 -34.25 -23.52 -13.45
C THR A 413 -35.62 -23.88 -12.86
N ALA A 414 -36.41 -24.67 -13.59
CA ALA A 414 -37.71 -25.16 -13.08
C ALA A 414 -37.58 -26.01 -11.80
N GLU A 415 -36.41 -26.63 -11.56
CA GLU A 415 -36.10 -27.44 -10.39
C GLU A 415 -35.51 -26.63 -9.22
N GLY A 416 -35.25 -25.33 -9.43
CA GLY A 416 -34.67 -24.42 -8.45
C GLY A 416 -33.42 -23.68 -8.94
N PRO A 417 -32.83 -22.84 -8.06
CA PRO A 417 -31.57 -22.15 -8.35
C PRO A 417 -30.40 -23.13 -8.44
N VAL A 418 -29.57 -22.99 -9.49
CA VAL A 418 -28.34 -23.77 -9.69
C VAL A 418 -27.14 -22.84 -9.67
N ALA A 419 -26.18 -23.13 -8.80
CA ALA A 419 -24.92 -22.40 -8.69
C ALA A 419 -23.80 -23.11 -9.46
N ARG A 420 -23.15 -22.41 -10.40
CA ARG A 420 -22.03 -22.92 -11.19
C ARG A 420 -20.83 -22.00 -11.11
N CYS A 421 -19.64 -22.58 -10.96
CA CYS A 421 -18.39 -21.86 -11.13
C CYS A 421 -18.14 -21.68 -12.65
N LYS A 422 -17.98 -20.43 -13.09
CA LYS A 422 -17.67 -20.08 -14.48
C LYS A 422 -16.44 -19.17 -14.54
N LEU A 423 -15.64 -19.30 -15.60
CA LEU A 423 -14.58 -18.33 -15.87
C LEU A 423 -15.19 -17.05 -16.42
N LEU A 424 -14.50 -15.91 -16.25
CA LEU A 424 -15.01 -14.60 -16.67
C LEU A 424 -15.51 -14.60 -18.12
N ARG A 425 -14.75 -15.16 -19.05
CA ARG A 425 -15.08 -15.23 -20.48
C ARG A 425 -16.30 -16.10 -20.82
N ASP A 426 -16.75 -16.96 -19.92
CA ASP A 426 -17.87 -17.89 -20.12
C ASP A 426 -19.18 -17.39 -19.49
N LEU A 427 -19.16 -16.19 -18.90
CA LEU A 427 -20.35 -15.52 -18.37
C LEU A 427 -21.22 -14.97 -19.51
N GLU A 428 -22.52 -15.16 -19.39
CA GLU A 428 -23.50 -14.75 -20.40
C GLU A 428 -24.51 -13.76 -19.82
N VAL A 429 -24.96 -12.81 -20.65
CA VAL A 429 -26.05 -11.90 -20.30
C VAL A 429 -27.31 -12.71 -19.96
N GLY A 430 -27.91 -12.40 -18.81
CA GLY A 430 -29.05 -13.13 -18.25
C GLY A 430 -28.68 -14.08 -17.12
N GLU A 431 -27.39 -14.28 -16.84
CA GLU A 431 -26.93 -14.91 -15.60
C GLU A 431 -26.81 -13.88 -14.47
N ASP A 432 -27.11 -14.31 -13.23
CA ASP A 432 -26.81 -13.54 -12.03
C ASP A 432 -25.49 -14.02 -11.43
N VAL A 433 -24.62 -13.11 -11.02
CA VAL A 433 -23.32 -13.44 -10.42
C VAL A 433 -23.31 -12.99 -8.96
N VAL A 434 -22.72 -13.82 -8.10
CA VAL A 434 -22.52 -13.50 -6.69
C VAL A 434 -21.48 -12.38 -6.55
N VAL A 435 -21.86 -11.32 -5.84
CA VAL A 435 -21.01 -10.18 -5.45
C VAL A 435 -20.93 -10.09 -3.92
N ASP A 436 -20.02 -9.28 -3.37
CA ASP A 436 -19.73 -9.23 -1.92
C ASP A 436 -19.27 -10.62 -1.42
N VAL A 437 -19.23 -10.81 -0.11
CA VAL A 437 -18.81 -12.03 0.59
C VAL A 437 -19.93 -12.66 1.41
N GLN A 438 -21.14 -12.09 1.36
CA GLN A 438 -22.30 -12.58 2.10
C GLN A 438 -22.83 -13.89 1.52
N GLY A 439 -23.34 -14.77 2.40
CA GLY A 439 -23.97 -16.02 1.98
C GLY A 439 -23.03 -17.01 1.33
N ILE A 440 -21.73 -17.00 1.63
CA ILE A 440 -20.73 -17.92 1.08
C ILE A 440 -20.06 -18.67 2.23
N ARG A 441 -19.86 -19.98 2.09
CA ARG A 441 -19.07 -20.78 3.02
C ARG A 441 -18.28 -21.87 2.31
N THR A 442 -17.13 -22.24 2.87
CA THR A 442 -16.40 -23.42 2.41
C THR A 442 -16.80 -24.65 3.25
N VAL A 443 -16.97 -25.78 2.57
CA VAL A 443 -17.24 -27.07 3.22
C VAL A 443 -15.95 -27.87 3.22
N ARG A 444 -15.15 -27.69 4.28
CA ARG A 444 -13.97 -28.51 4.51
C ARG A 444 -14.37 -29.78 5.26
N LYS A 445 -13.86 -30.93 4.82
CA LYS A 445 -13.82 -32.09 5.72
C LYS A 445 -12.83 -31.76 6.83
N PRO A 446 -13.09 -32.14 8.10
CA PRO A 446 -12.10 -31.98 9.16
C PRO A 446 -10.80 -32.64 8.69
N GLU A 447 -9.72 -31.87 8.58
CA GLU A 447 -8.43 -32.43 8.18
C GLU A 447 -8.04 -33.49 9.20
N THR A 448 -7.82 -34.72 8.75
CA THR A 448 -6.99 -35.68 9.48
C THR A 448 -5.60 -35.08 9.61
N ARG A 449 -5.05 -35.14 10.82
CA ARG A 449 -3.75 -34.57 11.20
C ARG A 449 -2.69 -34.87 10.15
N ASP A 450 -2.26 -33.86 9.40
CA ASP A 450 -1.04 -33.95 8.60
C ASP A 450 0.07 -33.13 9.23
N SER A 451 1.21 -33.81 9.34
CA SER A 451 2.48 -33.35 9.86
C SER A 451 3.00 -32.15 9.09
N LYS A 452 3.57 -31.18 9.83
CA LYS A 452 4.42 -30.12 9.30
C LYS A 452 5.39 -30.67 8.24
N GLN A 453 5.22 -30.27 6.99
CA GLN A 453 6.32 -30.12 6.05
C GLN A 453 6.55 -28.62 5.86
N GLU A 454 7.61 -28.12 6.49
CA GLU A 454 8.23 -26.86 6.06
C GLU A 454 8.85 -27.11 4.70
N PHE A 455 8.14 -26.72 3.64
CA PHE A 455 8.67 -26.64 2.30
C PHE A 455 9.24 -25.23 2.12
N SER A 456 10.57 -25.12 2.18
CA SER A 456 11.31 -23.90 1.84
C SER A 456 11.90 -24.07 0.44
N PHE A 457 11.64 -23.09 -0.44
CA PHE A 457 12.38 -22.94 -1.69
C PHE A 457 13.55 -21.97 -1.47
N MET A 458 14.65 -22.24 -2.17
CA MET A 458 15.79 -21.35 -2.43
C MET A 458 16.99 -21.44 -1.47
N SER A 459 17.79 -22.50 -1.64
CA SER A 459 19.23 -22.46 -1.36
C SER A 459 19.99 -22.92 -2.60
N GLY A 460 20.13 -22.03 -3.57
CA GLY A 460 20.95 -22.22 -4.75
C GLY A 460 21.74 -20.95 -5.01
N SER A 461 22.99 -20.92 -4.55
CA SER A 461 23.95 -19.90 -4.95
C SER A 461 24.36 -20.17 -6.40
N VAL A 462 24.18 -19.18 -7.27
CA VAL A 462 24.73 -19.20 -8.63
C VAL A 462 25.63 -17.97 -8.79
N SER A 463 26.86 -18.25 -9.21
CA SER A 463 28.01 -17.35 -9.29
C SER A 463 27.85 -16.20 -10.30
N SER A 464 28.35 -15.02 -9.93
CA SER A 464 28.20 -13.70 -10.57
C SER A 464 29.51 -13.13 -11.13
N GLU A 465 30.40 -13.96 -11.69
CA GLU A 465 31.77 -13.56 -12.09
C GLU A 465 31.92 -12.53 -13.23
N ARG A 466 30.85 -11.81 -13.63
CA ARG A 466 30.94 -10.62 -14.50
C ARG A 466 30.33 -9.40 -13.82
N ARG A 467 31.02 -8.26 -13.88
CA ARG A 467 30.51 -6.97 -13.38
C ARG A 467 29.29 -6.54 -14.20
N VAL A 468 28.09 -6.74 -13.67
CA VAL A 468 26.81 -6.29 -14.25
C VAL A 468 26.89 -4.82 -14.66
N GLU A 469 27.54 -3.99 -13.84
CA GLU A 469 27.74 -2.54 -14.08
C GLU A 469 28.39 -2.25 -15.44
N LEU A 470 29.45 -2.98 -15.82
CA LEU A 470 30.14 -2.74 -17.10
C LEU A 470 29.23 -3.07 -18.30
N VAL A 471 28.41 -4.11 -18.17
CA VAL A 471 27.44 -4.45 -19.22
C VAL A 471 26.34 -3.40 -19.28
N VAL A 472 25.86 -2.92 -18.13
CA VAL A 472 24.88 -1.84 -18.07
C VAL A 472 25.42 -0.56 -18.73
N GLU A 473 26.68 -0.19 -18.49
CA GLU A 473 27.30 0.97 -19.15
C GLU A 473 27.33 0.84 -20.67
N GLN A 474 27.70 -0.34 -21.17
CA GLN A 474 27.71 -0.65 -22.60
C GLN A 474 26.30 -0.56 -23.19
N VAL A 475 25.33 -1.24 -22.57
CA VAL A 475 23.94 -1.26 -23.04
C VAL A 475 23.31 0.13 -22.99
N ALA A 476 23.57 0.92 -21.94
CA ALA A 476 23.09 2.30 -21.84
C ALA A 476 23.63 3.18 -22.97
N TRP A 477 24.92 3.10 -23.24
CA TRP A 477 25.56 3.86 -24.31
C TRP A 477 24.99 3.47 -25.68
N GLU A 478 24.84 2.17 -25.95
CA GLU A 478 24.28 1.67 -27.21
C GLU A 478 22.81 2.04 -27.39
N LEU A 479 21.97 1.90 -26.37
CA LEU A 479 20.56 2.31 -26.42
C LEU A 479 20.43 3.79 -26.77
N ARG A 480 21.25 4.64 -26.15
CA ARG A 480 21.29 6.05 -26.49
C ARG A 480 21.70 6.26 -27.95
N GLN A 481 22.74 5.60 -28.43
CA GLN A 481 23.16 5.74 -29.82
C GLN A 481 22.08 5.31 -30.82
N VAL A 482 21.39 4.20 -30.55
CA VAL A 482 20.29 3.71 -31.39
C VAL A 482 19.15 4.73 -31.40
N ARG A 483 18.77 5.28 -30.24
CA ARG A 483 17.75 6.34 -30.17
C ARG A 483 18.19 7.61 -30.92
N ASP A 484 19.39 8.11 -30.66
CA ASP A 484 19.88 9.38 -31.19
C ASP A 484 20.02 9.33 -32.74
N ARG A 485 20.24 8.15 -33.33
CA ARG A 485 20.24 7.93 -34.80
C ARG A 485 18.87 7.59 -35.40
N GLY A 486 17.80 7.55 -34.58
CA GLY A 486 16.45 7.17 -35.03
C GLY A 486 16.29 5.69 -35.37
N GLY A 487 17.11 4.82 -34.78
CA GLY A 487 17.01 3.36 -34.92
C GLY A 487 15.88 2.77 -34.09
N LYS A 488 15.75 1.44 -34.13
CA LYS A 488 14.65 0.69 -33.54
C LYS A 488 15.13 -0.31 -32.50
N VAL A 489 14.62 -0.15 -31.28
CA VAL A 489 14.79 -1.07 -30.15
C VAL A 489 13.47 -1.77 -29.88
N VAL A 490 13.51 -3.10 -29.76
CA VAL A 490 12.37 -3.92 -29.35
C VAL A 490 12.65 -4.50 -27.96
N VAL A 491 11.66 -4.45 -27.08
CA VAL A 491 11.73 -5.09 -25.75
C VAL A 491 10.84 -6.33 -25.74
N THR A 492 11.36 -7.46 -25.26
CA THR A 492 10.55 -8.61 -24.85
C THR A 492 10.58 -8.70 -23.33
N ALA A 493 9.42 -8.64 -22.66
CA ALA A 493 9.38 -8.58 -21.21
C ALA A 493 8.41 -9.59 -20.60
N GLY A 494 8.80 -10.16 -19.46
CA GLY A 494 8.03 -11.11 -18.67
C GLY A 494 7.46 -10.47 -17.40
N PRO A 495 6.51 -11.13 -16.71
CA PRO A 495 5.88 -10.57 -15.52
C PRO A 495 6.86 -10.35 -14.35
N VAL A 496 8.01 -11.05 -14.36
CA VAL A 496 9.10 -10.85 -13.40
C VAL A 496 9.61 -9.40 -13.39
N VAL A 497 9.55 -8.69 -14.53
CA VAL A 497 9.90 -7.25 -14.58
C VAL A 497 9.05 -6.44 -13.60
N ILE A 498 7.78 -6.79 -13.44
CA ILE A 498 6.90 -6.15 -12.47
C ILE A 498 7.24 -6.62 -11.06
N HIS A 499 7.36 -7.92 -10.85
CA HIS A 499 7.59 -8.52 -9.52
C HIS A 499 8.89 -8.07 -8.84
N THR A 500 9.90 -7.66 -9.62
CA THR A 500 11.18 -7.14 -9.10
C THR A 500 11.23 -5.62 -9.03
N GLY A 501 10.11 -4.92 -9.24
CA GLY A 501 10.03 -3.46 -9.20
C GLY A 501 10.55 -2.74 -10.45
N GLY A 502 10.90 -3.46 -11.52
CA GLY A 502 11.43 -2.89 -12.77
C GLY A 502 10.39 -2.18 -13.64
N GLY A 503 9.09 -2.27 -13.32
CA GLY A 503 8.00 -1.71 -14.12
C GLY A 503 8.13 -0.20 -14.37
N GLU A 504 8.45 0.59 -13.33
CA GLU A 504 8.60 2.05 -13.44
C GLU A 504 9.80 2.44 -14.32
N HIS A 505 10.87 1.66 -14.27
CA HIS A 505 12.07 1.88 -15.07
C HIS A 505 11.80 1.58 -16.54
N LEU A 506 11.11 0.47 -16.84
CA LEU A 506 10.70 0.15 -18.21
C LEU A 506 9.70 1.17 -18.78
N ALA A 507 8.73 1.61 -17.96
CA ALA A 507 7.81 2.68 -18.35
C ALA A 507 8.56 4.00 -18.67
N LYS A 508 9.59 4.35 -17.90
CA LYS A 508 10.46 5.51 -18.19
C LYS A 508 11.21 5.34 -19.52
N LEU A 509 11.77 4.16 -19.80
CA LEU A 509 12.46 3.89 -21.07
C LEU A 509 11.53 4.07 -22.28
N ILE A 510 10.27 3.63 -22.18
CA ILE A 510 9.24 3.84 -23.21
C ILE A 510 8.94 5.33 -23.37
N ARG A 511 8.67 6.03 -22.26
CA ARG A 511 8.35 7.47 -22.24
C ARG A 511 9.46 8.33 -22.84
N GLU A 512 10.72 7.98 -22.61
CA GLU A 512 11.89 8.70 -23.12
C GLU A 512 12.33 8.26 -24.52
N GLY A 513 11.53 7.42 -25.18
CA GLY A 513 11.72 7.05 -26.58
C GLY A 513 12.82 6.03 -26.84
N TYR A 514 13.28 5.28 -25.83
CA TYR A 514 14.27 4.21 -26.02
C TYR A 514 13.66 2.89 -26.52
N VAL A 515 12.32 2.77 -26.55
CA VAL A 515 11.62 1.53 -26.92
C VAL A 515 10.61 1.81 -28.04
N GLN A 516 10.72 1.08 -29.15
CA GLN A 516 9.88 1.26 -30.34
C GLN A 516 8.87 0.13 -30.55
N ALA A 517 9.01 -1.01 -29.87
CA ALA A 517 7.94 -2.01 -29.76
C ALA A 517 8.11 -2.86 -28.49
N LEU A 518 6.99 -3.33 -27.95
CA LEU A 518 6.96 -4.20 -26.77
C LEU A 518 6.31 -5.55 -27.10
N LEU A 519 6.98 -6.64 -26.76
CA LEU A 519 6.52 -8.01 -26.98
C LEU A 519 6.38 -8.71 -25.62
N GLY A 520 5.26 -9.37 -25.37
CA GLY A 520 5.03 -10.03 -24.09
C GLY A 520 3.85 -11.01 -24.10
N GLY A 521 3.43 -11.44 -22.93
CA GLY A 521 2.24 -12.28 -22.76
C GLY A 521 1.19 -11.60 -21.91
N ASN A 522 0.03 -12.25 -21.74
CA ASN A 522 -1.07 -11.75 -20.91
C ASN A 522 -0.61 -11.31 -19.50
N ALA A 523 0.23 -12.12 -18.86
CA ALA A 523 0.65 -11.92 -17.47
C ALA A 523 1.38 -10.59 -17.22
N ILE A 524 2.32 -10.16 -18.09
CA ILE A 524 3.03 -8.89 -17.86
C ILE A 524 2.06 -7.70 -17.94
N ALA A 525 1.11 -7.74 -18.88
CA ALA A 525 0.09 -6.71 -19.00
C ALA A 525 -0.84 -6.66 -17.79
N VAL A 526 -1.33 -7.82 -17.35
CA VAL A 526 -2.18 -7.90 -16.16
C VAL A 526 -1.44 -7.35 -14.94
N HIS A 527 -0.20 -7.73 -14.71
CA HIS A 527 0.55 -7.30 -13.51
C HIS A 527 1.00 -5.84 -13.55
N ASP A 528 1.33 -5.28 -14.71
CA ASP A 528 1.61 -3.84 -14.85
C ASP A 528 0.37 -2.99 -14.52
N ILE A 529 -0.79 -3.43 -15.04
CA ILE A 529 -2.07 -2.75 -14.80
C ILE A 529 -2.50 -2.96 -13.34
N GLU A 530 -2.30 -4.16 -12.76
CA GLU A 530 -2.53 -4.45 -11.34
C GLU A 530 -1.71 -3.53 -10.45
N GLN A 531 -0.41 -3.38 -10.72
CA GLN A 531 0.47 -2.48 -9.96
C GLN A 531 -0.01 -1.03 -10.09
N SER A 532 -0.44 -0.63 -11.28
CA SER A 532 -0.88 0.74 -11.56
C SER A 532 -2.20 1.09 -10.86
N LEU A 533 -3.16 0.16 -10.85
CA LEU A 533 -4.50 0.34 -10.28
C LEU A 533 -4.54 0.07 -8.78
N MET A 534 -3.87 -1.00 -8.32
CA MET A 534 -4.00 -1.58 -6.98
C MET A 534 -2.70 -1.59 -6.17
N GLY A 535 -1.56 -1.19 -6.76
CA GLY A 535 -0.27 -1.16 -6.05
C GLY A 535 0.36 -2.52 -5.82
N THR A 536 -0.26 -3.58 -6.34
CA THR A 536 0.14 -4.96 -6.12
C THR A 536 0.55 -5.65 -7.40
N SER A 537 1.33 -6.72 -7.27
CA SER A 537 1.57 -7.68 -8.33
C SER A 537 1.41 -9.10 -7.78
N LEU A 538 0.44 -9.88 -8.29
CA LEU A 538 0.02 -11.15 -7.69
C LEU A 538 -0.35 -11.02 -6.21
N GLY A 539 -0.87 -9.86 -5.81
CA GLY A 539 -1.09 -9.58 -4.40
C GLY A 539 0.18 -9.51 -3.57
N VAL A 540 1.27 -8.96 -4.10
CA VAL A 540 2.45 -8.52 -3.35
C VAL A 540 2.55 -7.00 -3.45
N ASP A 541 2.75 -6.32 -2.31
CA ASP A 541 2.91 -4.87 -2.24
C ASP A 541 4.28 -4.55 -2.82
N MET A 542 4.30 -3.81 -3.92
CA MET A 542 5.54 -3.57 -4.63
C MET A 542 6.50 -2.64 -3.88
N LYS A 543 6.03 -1.86 -2.91
CA LYS A 543 6.89 -1.00 -2.08
C LYS A 543 7.46 -1.77 -0.88
N ARG A 544 6.66 -2.64 -0.28
CA ARG A 544 7.05 -3.36 0.94
C ARG A 544 7.70 -4.71 0.67
N GLY A 545 7.54 -5.28 -0.52
CA GLY A 545 8.03 -6.62 -0.86
C GLY A 545 7.33 -7.74 -0.08
N VAL A 546 6.19 -7.46 0.55
CA VAL A 546 5.39 -8.43 1.32
C VAL A 546 4.06 -8.67 0.60
N ALA A 547 3.51 -9.88 0.72
CA ALA A 547 2.20 -10.19 0.15
C ALA A 547 1.13 -9.19 0.66
N VAL A 548 0.43 -8.50 -0.24
CA VAL A 548 -0.86 -7.84 0.05
C VAL A 548 -1.94 -8.89 0.12
N ARG A 549 -2.63 -8.88 1.23
CA ARG A 549 -3.51 -9.96 1.63
C ARG A 549 -4.85 -9.76 0.93
N GLY A 550 -5.29 -10.79 0.18
CA GLY A 550 -6.45 -10.70 -0.72
C GLY A 550 -6.09 -10.38 -2.17
N GLY A 551 -4.82 -10.06 -2.44
CA GLY A 551 -4.40 -9.63 -3.77
C GLY A 551 -4.41 -10.70 -4.87
N HIS A 552 -4.67 -11.97 -4.52
CA HIS A 552 -5.10 -12.96 -5.52
C HIS A 552 -6.40 -12.55 -6.23
N ARG A 553 -7.22 -11.66 -5.66
CA ARG A 553 -8.40 -11.08 -6.35
C ARG A 553 -8.05 -9.90 -7.25
N HIS A 554 -6.97 -9.17 -6.95
CA HIS A 554 -6.65 -7.91 -7.63
C HIS A 554 -6.44 -8.11 -9.13
N HIS A 555 -5.66 -9.12 -9.51
CA HIS A 555 -5.42 -9.42 -10.91
C HIS A 555 -6.71 -9.85 -11.66
N LEU A 556 -7.64 -10.58 -11.02
CA LEU A 556 -8.94 -10.90 -11.61
C LEU A 556 -9.83 -9.66 -11.78
N LYS A 557 -9.83 -8.75 -10.80
CA LYS A 557 -10.54 -7.46 -10.88
C LYS A 557 -10.00 -6.61 -12.03
N VAL A 558 -8.67 -6.61 -12.22
CA VAL A 558 -7.99 -5.95 -13.34
C VAL A 558 -8.41 -6.56 -14.67
N ILE A 559 -8.33 -7.89 -14.80
CA ILE A 559 -8.74 -8.60 -16.02
C ILE A 559 -10.19 -8.26 -16.36
N ASN A 560 -11.10 -8.36 -15.39
CA ASN A 560 -12.51 -8.05 -15.60
C ASN A 560 -12.73 -6.58 -16.02
N SER A 561 -12.02 -5.64 -15.39
CA SER A 561 -12.12 -4.21 -15.70
C SER A 561 -11.64 -3.88 -17.11
N ILE A 562 -10.51 -4.44 -17.54
CA ILE A 562 -10.01 -4.23 -18.91
C ILE A 562 -10.92 -4.89 -19.94
N ARG A 563 -11.47 -6.09 -19.65
CA ARG A 563 -12.47 -6.74 -20.52
C ARG A 563 -13.74 -5.89 -20.68
N ARG A 564 -14.18 -5.24 -19.59
CA ARG A 564 -15.30 -4.29 -19.62
C ARG A 564 -14.99 -3.04 -20.44
N CYS A 565 -13.79 -2.48 -20.34
CA CYS A 565 -13.35 -1.37 -21.21
C CYS A 565 -13.21 -1.80 -22.69
N GLY A 566 -12.97 -3.08 -22.94
CA GLY A 566 -12.86 -3.67 -24.29
C GLY A 566 -11.43 -3.73 -24.83
N SER A 567 -10.51 -2.91 -24.32
CA SER A 567 -9.07 -3.00 -24.59
C SER A 567 -8.25 -2.20 -23.57
N ILE A 568 -6.94 -2.43 -23.54
CA ILE A 568 -6.00 -1.62 -22.77
C ILE A 568 -6.06 -0.14 -23.21
N ALA A 569 -6.11 0.11 -24.51
CA ALA A 569 -6.19 1.47 -25.05
C ALA A 569 -7.46 2.20 -24.59
N ALA A 570 -8.62 1.53 -24.62
CA ALA A 570 -9.87 2.08 -24.14
C ALA A 570 -9.83 2.39 -22.64
N ALA A 571 -9.15 1.56 -21.83
CA ALA A 571 -8.96 1.82 -20.41
C ALA A 571 -8.11 3.07 -20.14
N VAL A 572 -7.12 3.36 -21.00
CA VAL A 572 -6.33 4.61 -20.94
C VAL A 572 -7.17 5.82 -21.34
N ASP A 573 -7.96 5.71 -22.41
CA ASP A 573 -8.81 6.80 -22.91
C ASP A 573 -9.93 7.15 -21.93
N GLN A 574 -10.49 6.15 -21.24
CA GLN A 574 -11.49 6.34 -20.18
C GLN A 574 -10.89 6.86 -18.86
N GLY A 575 -9.57 7.00 -18.77
CA GLY A 575 -8.87 7.45 -17.56
C GLY A 575 -8.82 6.42 -16.43
N LEU A 576 -9.17 5.15 -16.71
CA LEU A 576 -9.03 4.05 -15.74
C LEU A 576 -7.54 3.74 -15.51
N LEU A 577 -6.77 3.58 -16.59
CA LEU A 577 -5.34 3.34 -16.55
C LEU A 577 -4.58 4.65 -16.77
N THR A 578 -3.84 5.12 -15.76
CA THR A 578 -3.22 6.46 -15.74
C THR A 578 -1.70 6.46 -15.66
N ARG A 579 -1.08 5.27 -15.48
CA ARG A 579 0.37 5.06 -15.35
C ARG A 579 0.71 3.60 -15.67
N GLY A 580 2.01 3.28 -15.76
CA GLY A 580 2.51 1.93 -16.05
C GLY A 580 3.08 1.78 -17.46
N ILE A 581 3.67 0.62 -17.75
CA ILE A 581 4.26 0.26 -19.05
C ILE A 581 3.22 0.43 -20.16
N PHE A 582 2.05 -0.18 -19.99
CA PHE A 582 1.03 -0.20 -21.05
C PHE A 582 0.34 1.15 -21.23
N TYR A 583 0.26 1.96 -20.17
CA TYR A 583 -0.14 3.36 -20.28
C TYR A 583 0.83 4.15 -21.17
N GLU A 584 2.14 4.02 -20.93
CA GLU A 584 3.16 4.71 -21.72
C GLU A 584 3.20 4.19 -23.16
N CYS A 585 2.96 2.90 -23.39
CA CYS A 585 2.83 2.36 -24.76
C CYS A 585 1.69 3.04 -25.53
N VAL A 586 0.50 3.16 -24.91
CA VAL A 586 -0.66 3.80 -25.55
C VAL A 586 -0.41 5.29 -25.76
N LYS A 587 0.06 6.02 -24.74
CA LYS A 587 0.27 7.47 -24.83
C LYS A 587 1.36 7.88 -25.82
N ASN A 588 2.41 7.07 -25.95
CA ASN A 588 3.53 7.36 -26.85
C ASN A 588 3.44 6.60 -28.19
N ASN A 589 2.29 5.95 -28.49
CA ASN A 589 2.06 5.17 -29.71
C ASN A 589 3.12 4.09 -29.97
N VAL A 590 3.61 3.45 -28.91
CA VAL A 590 4.54 2.32 -29.01
C VAL A 590 3.72 1.04 -29.20
N PRO A 591 3.82 0.36 -30.36
CA PRO A 591 3.05 -0.84 -30.62
C PRO A 591 3.48 -1.97 -29.68
N PHE A 592 2.50 -2.76 -29.23
CA PHE A 592 2.74 -3.96 -28.46
C PHE A 592 1.99 -5.17 -29.01
N SER A 593 2.51 -6.38 -28.79
CA SER A 593 1.82 -7.65 -29.10
C SER A 593 1.90 -8.57 -27.89
N LEU A 594 0.73 -9.06 -27.46
CA LEU A 594 0.56 -9.97 -26.32
C LEU A 594 0.23 -11.37 -26.84
N ALA A 595 1.25 -12.24 -26.91
CA ALA A 595 1.04 -13.62 -27.32
C ALA A 595 0.40 -14.43 -26.19
N GLY A 596 -0.70 -15.12 -26.51
CA GLY A 596 -1.41 -15.97 -25.56
C GLY A 596 -0.61 -17.19 -25.11
N SER A 597 -1.01 -17.78 -23.99
CA SER A 597 -0.43 -19.01 -23.45
C SER A 597 -1.48 -19.87 -22.74
N ILE A 598 -1.16 -21.14 -22.51
CA ILE A 598 -2.09 -22.09 -21.87
C ILE A 598 -2.43 -21.75 -20.41
N ARG A 599 -1.63 -20.90 -19.76
CA ARG A 599 -1.81 -20.50 -18.36
C ARG A 599 -2.58 -19.18 -18.18
N ASP A 600 -3.07 -18.58 -19.26
CA ASP A 600 -3.61 -17.22 -19.19
C ASP A 600 -4.99 -17.17 -18.49
N ASP A 601 -5.10 -16.29 -17.50
CA ASP A 601 -6.36 -15.91 -16.86
C ASP A 601 -7.03 -14.76 -17.63
N GLY A 602 -8.35 -14.85 -17.83
CA GLY A 602 -9.13 -13.95 -18.68
C GLY A 602 -9.38 -14.57 -20.06
N PRO A 603 -8.52 -14.31 -21.08
CA PRO A 603 -7.40 -13.36 -21.11
C PRO A 603 -7.88 -11.89 -21.26
N LEU A 604 -6.95 -10.93 -21.27
CA LEU A 604 -7.22 -9.57 -21.72
C LEU A 604 -7.70 -9.56 -23.19
N PRO A 605 -8.55 -8.60 -23.61
CA PRO A 605 -9.01 -8.51 -25.00
C PRO A 605 -7.88 -8.37 -26.03
N ASP A 606 -6.79 -7.71 -25.63
CA ASP A 606 -5.61 -7.46 -26.45
C ASP A 606 -4.71 -8.71 -26.64
N THR A 607 -4.94 -9.79 -25.88
CA THR A 607 -4.13 -11.01 -25.95
C THR A 607 -4.51 -11.86 -27.17
N GLN A 608 -3.54 -12.09 -28.06
CA GLN A 608 -3.69 -12.92 -29.25
C GLN A 608 -3.61 -14.41 -28.90
N MET A 609 -4.77 -15.08 -28.84
CA MET A 609 -4.86 -16.51 -28.54
C MET A 609 -4.59 -17.42 -29.75
N ASP A 610 -4.66 -16.89 -30.98
CA ASP A 610 -4.21 -17.59 -32.17
C ASP A 610 -2.69 -17.44 -32.31
N LEU A 611 -1.95 -18.47 -31.88
CA LEU A 611 -0.48 -18.42 -31.84
C LEU A 611 0.17 -18.27 -33.22
N ILE A 612 -0.52 -18.66 -34.30
CA ILE A 612 -0.01 -18.44 -35.67
C ILE A 612 -0.04 -16.95 -35.99
N LYS A 613 -1.12 -16.26 -35.63
CA LYS A 613 -1.22 -14.80 -35.75
C LYS A 613 -0.24 -14.09 -34.82
N ALA A 614 -0.11 -14.54 -33.58
CA ALA A 614 0.83 -13.96 -32.62
C ALA A 614 2.28 -14.01 -33.14
N GLN A 615 2.71 -15.13 -33.72
CA GLN A 615 4.04 -15.23 -34.34
C GLN A 615 4.20 -14.31 -35.56
N ALA A 616 3.15 -14.17 -36.39
CA ALA A 616 3.18 -13.25 -37.52
C ALA A 616 3.27 -11.78 -37.07
N GLU A 617 2.53 -11.39 -36.03
CA GLU A 617 2.60 -10.06 -35.41
C GLU A 617 3.99 -9.78 -34.81
N TYR A 618 4.54 -10.72 -34.06
CA TYR A 618 5.91 -10.64 -33.53
C TYR A 618 6.92 -10.44 -34.66
N THR A 619 6.85 -11.26 -35.70
CA THR A 619 7.74 -11.16 -36.87
C THR A 619 7.62 -9.79 -37.54
N HIS A 620 6.40 -9.25 -37.66
CA HIS A 620 6.17 -7.93 -38.22
C HIS A 620 6.82 -6.84 -37.36
N LEU A 621 6.62 -6.87 -36.05
CA LEU A 621 7.17 -5.92 -35.11
C LEU A 621 8.71 -6.02 -34.98
N LEU A 622 9.31 -7.17 -35.29
CA LEU A 622 10.77 -7.36 -35.29
C LEU A 622 11.47 -6.84 -36.55
N LYS A 623 10.74 -6.49 -37.63
CA LYS A 623 11.37 -5.98 -38.86
C LYS A 623 12.19 -4.72 -38.60
N ASN A 624 13.38 -4.66 -39.20
CA ASN A 624 14.32 -3.54 -39.13
C ASN A 624 14.70 -3.14 -37.70
N THR A 625 14.83 -4.13 -36.80
CA THR A 625 15.25 -3.90 -35.41
C THR A 625 16.78 -3.84 -35.33
N ASP A 626 17.32 -2.82 -34.66
CA ASP A 626 18.75 -2.67 -34.40
C ASP A 626 19.19 -3.42 -33.13
N MET A 627 18.33 -3.43 -32.11
CA MET A 627 18.60 -4.01 -30.81
C MET A 627 17.35 -4.62 -30.18
N ILE A 628 17.52 -5.77 -29.52
CA ILE A 628 16.47 -6.45 -28.74
C ILE A 628 16.92 -6.57 -27.28
N LEU A 629 16.12 -6.02 -26.36
CA LEU A 629 16.25 -6.23 -24.93
C LEU A 629 15.30 -7.36 -24.49
N MET A 630 15.86 -8.45 -23.97
CA MET A 630 15.11 -9.60 -23.49
C MET A 630 15.14 -9.64 -21.96
N LEU A 631 14.00 -9.38 -21.32
CA LEU A 631 13.87 -9.11 -19.89
C LEU A 631 13.04 -10.20 -19.20
N SER A 632 13.73 -11.21 -18.66
CA SER A 632 13.17 -12.31 -17.85
C SER A 632 11.91 -12.96 -18.45
N SER A 633 11.94 -13.26 -19.74
CA SER A 633 10.79 -13.76 -20.52
C SER A 633 11.11 -15.03 -21.30
N MET A 634 11.67 -16.05 -20.66
CA MET A 634 12.19 -17.29 -21.29
C MET A 634 11.48 -17.73 -22.58
N LEU A 635 10.16 -17.99 -22.54
CA LEU A 635 9.40 -18.47 -23.70
C LEU A 635 9.35 -17.45 -24.85
N HIS A 636 9.06 -16.19 -24.53
CA HIS A 636 9.00 -15.11 -25.53
C HIS A 636 10.38 -14.78 -26.08
N SER A 637 11.41 -14.71 -25.22
CA SER A 637 12.80 -14.45 -25.62
C SER A 637 13.31 -15.52 -26.60
N ILE A 638 13.02 -16.79 -26.34
CA ILE A 638 13.37 -17.89 -27.26
C ILE A 638 12.61 -17.76 -28.59
N GLY A 639 11.31 -17.45 -28.53
CA GLY A 639 10.51 -17.22 -29.73
C GLY A 639 11.08 -16.09 -30.59
N VAL A 640 11.38 -14.95 -29.97
CA VAL A 640 11.98 -13.78 -30.65
C VAL A 640 13.36 -14.10 -31.20
N GLY A 641 14.22 -14.77 -30.45
CA GLY A 641 15.54 -15.19 -30.93
C GLY A 641 15.44 -16.04 -32.22
N ASN A 642 14.44 -16.92 -32.33
CA ASN A 642 14.24 -17.73 -33.54
C ASN A 642 13.75 -16.93 -34.75
N MET A 643 13.07 -15.80 -34.53
CA MET A 643 12.51 -14.94 -35.57
C MET A 643 13.48 -13.82 -35.98
N THR A 644 14.62 -13.69 -35.30
CA THR A 644 15.56 -12.57 -35.47
C THR A 644 16.72 -12.98 -36.38
N PRO A 645 17.02 -12.21 -37.44
CA PRO A 645 18.20 -12.46 -38.29
C PRO A 645 19.50 -12.07 -37.58
N ALA A 646 20.64 -12.56 -38.08
CA ALA A 646 21.96 -12.10 -37.62
C ALA A 646 22.18 -10.60 -37.92
N GLY A 647 23.03 -9.94 -37.14
CA GLY A 647 23.29 -8.49 -37.24
C GLY A 647 22.39 -7.62 -36.38
N VAL A 648 21.47 -8.23 -35.62
CA VAL A 648 20.66 -7.56 -34.59
C VAL A 648 21.31 -7.81 -33.24
N LYS A 649 21.59 -6.73 -32.49
CA LYS A 649 22.15 -6.85 -31.15
C LYS A 649 21.11 -7.41 -30.19
N MET A 650 21.49 -8.39 -29.38
CA MET A 650 20.58 -8.99 -28.40
C MET A 650 21.17 -8.93 -27.00
N VAL A 651 20.42 -8.37 -26.06
CA VAL A 651 20.79 -8.34 -24.65
C VAL A 651 19.79 -9.19 -23.88
N CYS A 652 20.26 -10.27 -23.26
CA CYS A 652 19.43 -11.16 -22.47
C CYS A 652 19.72 -11.00 -20.99
N VAL A 653 18.70 -10.65 -20.22
CA VAL A 653 18.75 -10.49 -18.76
C VAL A 653 17.77 -11.47 -18.13
N ASP A 654 18.28 -12.42 -17.35
CA ASP A 654 17.45 -13.36 -16.60
C ASP A 654 18.22 -13.82 -15.35
N ILE A 655 17.53 -14.05 -14.24
CA ILE A 655 18.17 -14.55 -13.01
C ILE A 655 18.61 -16.02 -13.17
N ASN A 656 17.97 -16.76 -14.08
CA ASN A 656 18.29 -18.15 -14.35
C ASN A 656 19.36 -18.25 -15.46
N PRO A 657 20.58 -18.72 -15.14
CA PRO A 657 21.66 -18.82 -16.12
C PRO A 657 21.30 -19.73 -17.30
N ALA A 658 20.45 -20.74 -17.10
CA ALA A 658 20.08 -21.67 -18.17
C ALA A 658 19.29 -20.99 -19.30
N VAL A 659 18.52 -19.94 -18.99
CA VAL A 659 17.80 -19.15 -19.99
C VAL A 659 18.79 -18.31 -20.79
N VAL A 660 19.70 -17.63 -20.09
CA VAL A 660 20.74 -16.77 -20.70
C VAL A 660 21.67 -17.58 -21.61
N THR A 661 22.13 -18.75 -21.16
CA THR A 661 22.98 -19.65 -21.95
C THR A 661 22.23 -20.14 -23.18
N LYS A 662 20.97 -20.58 -23.06
CA LYS A 662 20.18 -21.05 -24.21
C LYS A 662 19.98 -20.01 -25.31
N LEU A 663 19.93 -18.73 -24.95
CA LEU A 663 19.78 -17.64 -25.90
C LEU A 663 21.13 -17.23 -26.50
N SER A 664 22.19 -17.26 -25.70
CA SER A 664 23.56 -16.98 -26.17
C SER A 664 24.08 -18.05 -27.13
N ASP A 665 23.67 -19.31 -26.94
CA ASP A 665 24.13 -20.46 -27.75
C ASP A 665 23.45 -20.56 -29.14
N ARG A 666 22.40 -19.77 -29.42
CA ARG A 666 21.65 -19.84 -30.69
C ARG A 666 22.28 -19.09 -31.86
N GLY A 667 23.60 -18.94 -31.86
CA GLY A 667 24.38 -18.58 -33.06
C GLY A 667 24.45 -17.10 -33.41
N SER A 668 24.02 -16.20 -32.52
CA SER A 668 24.26 -14.76 -32.68
C SER A 668 25.63 -14.39 -32.14
N VAL A 669 26.56 -14.03 -33.03
CA VAL A 669 27.87 -13.48 -32.68
C VAL A 669 27.75 -12.18 -31.85
N GLU A 670 26.55 -11.59 -31.78
CA GLU A 670 26.22 -10.29 -31.18
C GLU A 670 25.27 -10.35 -29.96
N SER A 671 25.25 -11.47 -29.22
CA SER A 671 24.45 -11.59 -28.00
C SER A 671 25.24 -11.34 -26.71
N THR A 672 24.71 -10.48 -25.84
CA THR A 672 25.21 -10.25 -24.48
C THR A 672 24.25 -10.83 -23.45
N GLY A 673 24.73 -11.78 -22.65
CA GLY A 673 23.98 -12.39 -21.56
C GLY A 673 24.36 -11.82 -20.18
N VAL A 674 23.36 -11.50 -19.36
CA VAL A 674 23.51 -11.00 -17.98
C VAL A 674 22.66 -11.85 -17.05
N VAL A 675 23.30 -12.49 -16.08
CA VAL A 675 22.62 -13.27 -15.04
C VAL A 675 22.45 -12.39 -13.80
N THR A 676 21.28 -11.76 -13.65
CA THR A 676 21.00 -10.84 -12.54
C THR A 676 19.50 -10.61 -12.35
N ASP A 677 19.13 -9.91 -11.29
CA ASP A 677 17.77 -9.41 -11.08
C ASP A 677 17.42 -8.36 -12.15
N VAL A 678 16.32 -8.55 -12.85
CA VAL A 678 15.93 -7.68 -13.98
C VAL A 678 15.50 -6.29 -13.54
N GLY A 679 14.93 -6.16 -12.33
CA GLY A 679 14.59 -4.87 -11.74
C GLY A 679 15.84 -4.06 -11.42
N LEU A 680 16.83 -4.70 -10.79
CA LEU A 680 18.14 -4.11 -10.53
C LEU A 680 18.83 -3.68 -11.83
N PHE A 681 18.83 -4.54 -12.85
CA PHE A 681 19.39 -4.20 -14.16
C PHE A 681 18.73 -2.95 -14.76
N LEU A 682 17.41 -2.89 -14.77
CA LEU A 682 16.67 -1.74 -15.29
C LEU A 682 16.91 -0.46 -14.47
N SER A 683 17.03 -0.59 -13.15
CA SER A 683 17.33 0.54 -12.26
C SER A 683 18.69 1.15 -12.58
N LEU A 684 19.74 0.31 -12.65
CA LEU A 684 21.08 0.74 -13.03
C LEU A 684 21.13 1.31 -14.45
N LEU A 685 20.36 0.72 -15.37
CA LEU A 685 20.29 1.17 -16.77
C LEU A 685 19.72 2.59 -16.87
N VAL A 686 18.61 2.87 -16.19
CA VAL A 686 18.01 4.21 -16.13
C VAL A 686 18.97 5.21 -15.48
N GLN A 687 19.56 4.86 -14.34
CA GLN A 687 20.53 5.75 -13.67
C GLN A 687 21.72 6.08 -14.57
N GLN A 688 22.19 5.12 -15.37
CA GLN A 688 23.29 5.34 -16.30
C GLN A 688 22.88 6.19 -17.50
N LEU A 689 21.67 6.01 -18.04
CA LEU A 689 21.13 6.87 -19.09
C LEU A 689 20.94 8.32 -18.62
N ASP A 690 20.52 8.52 -17.37
CA ASP A 690 20.42 9.86 -16.75
C ASP A 690 21.80 10.54 -16.70
N LYS A 691 22.85 9.81 -16.31
CA LYS A 691 24.23 10.34 -16.34
C LYS A 691 24.72 10.70 -17.74
N LEU A 692 24.30 9.94 -18.77
CA LEU A 692 24.69 10.21 -20.16
C LEU A 692 23.97 11.42 -20.77
N THR A 693 22.81 11.78 -20.25
CA THR A 693 21.97 12.88 -20.77
C THR A 693 22.13 14.18 -20.00
N GLN A 694 22.64 14.15 -18.76
CA GLN A 694 23.02 15.35 -18.02
C GLN A 694 24.37 15.90 -18.52
N PRO A 695 24.49 17.22 -18.78
CA PRO A 695 25.80 17.84 -19.01
C PRO A 695 26.71 17.63 -17.80
N TYR A 696 27.98 17.34 -18.04
CA TYR A 696 28.98 17.21 -16.99
C TYR A 696 29.10 18.55 -16.25
N ASN A 697 28.59 18.63 -15.01
CA ASN A 697 28.81 19.78 -14.16
C ASN A 697 30.27 19.75 -13.71
N LEU A 698 31.13 20.50 -14.39
CA LEU A 698 32.42 20.89 -13.84
C LEU A 698 32.13 21.64 -12.55
N THR A 699 32.34 21.02 -11.40
CA THR A 699 32.54 21.74 -10.15
C THR A 699 33.71 22.68 -10.38
N THR A 700 33.42 23.95 -10.64
CA THR A 700 34.39 25.03 -10.54
C THR A 700 34.81 25.13 -9.09
N THR A 701 35.88 24.43 -8.74
CA THR A 701 36.71 24.81 -7.59
C THR A 701 37.40 26.13 -7.94
N VAL A 702 36.96 27.21 -7.29
CA VAL A 702 37.79 28.39 -7.00
C VAL A 702 37.66 28.68 -5.51
#